data_AF-A0A811TBU3-F1
#
_entry.id   AF-A0A811TBU3-F1
#
_cell.length_a   1.000
_cell.length_b   1.000
_cell.length_c   1.000
_cell.angle_alpha   90.00
_cell.angle_beta   90.00
_cell.angle_gamma   90.00
#
_symmetry.space_group_name_H-M   'P 1'
#
loop_
_entity.id
_entity.type
_entity.pdbx_description
1 polymer ?
#
loop_
_entity_poly.entity_id
_entity_poly.type
_entity_poly.pdbx_seq_one_letter_code
_entity_poly.pdbx_strand_id
1 'polypeptide(L)'
;MVIKQPNSIIGNQQLLVTLGMKGEIFGMYYPGRDYAQQVTEALFGVNTNGSIHWLNSIDWQSKQYYPDNSGILKTELKHSSGIGVSITDVVPPDYPVLIRHLKINNNELEGTFYTYFDFDMGERKEKNSGFYDEREGMLSQYWRNHYVGITTTPAFNDWQVGKALGAAWWTSARWGVEHGQLQKNKEDIGNVNIAAGFPLTTKEITQYVIFAKNREELYDLKEQIKSIPFASFITKTHEGWKTWLARGKEINAPSRLKSYYYRSLQVLHLLSDEKLGSVVAAPEFDHEYEECGGYGFCWNRDAVEVMQSLHNAGYTEYLPRFIRWCKHTQLKDGSWFQRYWLNGSLAPSWGNLDYSTQIDETASTIYMMAKYGQSLLEDERQQYLDYYWQTIDRGSKYLMKRTREGLHDPCTDLWETYHGSFTYTSAAIYAALSEVAKLARAQSKSACAIEYEARAKWIKQKTIKMLWMPETECFAKAIINNEIYPVIDASVIGTFMPFNMLDITNNDEREKIIQMLNTIEKRLNCMVNGKKGIKRYENDKYRGGNPWTVTTLWLINAQLRIAEYYLQKDKKIGERWLNNTRPYFDMVINSTTNTKLLPEQINKHTGNPAWVIPLAWSSALFIEAVQKLSKLQSLRSVETITCKACALQRQ
;
A
#
# COMPACT_ATOMS: atom_id res chain seq x y z
N MET A 1 -16.48 14.70 -6.38
CA MET A 1 -16.15 15.22 -5.02
C MET A 1 -14.65 15.56 -5.01
N VAL A 2 -14.10 16.32 -4.06
CA VAL A 2 -12.63 16.46 -4.01
C VAL A 2 -12.05 15.15 -3.46
N ILE A 3 -11.29 14.43 -4.27
CA ILE A 3 -10.57 13.22 -3.86
C ILE A 3 -9.66 13.54 -2.67
N LYS A 4 -9.92 12.91 -1.51
CA LYS A 4 -9.22 13.18 -0.25
C LYS A 4 -8.01 12.24 -0.13
N GLN A 5 -6.80 12.80 -0.24
CA GLN A 5 -5.57 12.03 -0.10
C GLN A 5 -5.14 11.92 1.36
N PRO A 6 -5.02 10.72 1.92
CA PRO A 6 -4.71 10.56 3.33
C PRO A 6 -3.28 10.95 3.63
N ASN A 7 -3.11 11.57 4.79
CA ASN A 7 -1.80 11.94 5.32
C ASN A 7 -1.23 10.83 6.23
N SER A 8 -2.11 10.03 6.83
CA SER A 8 -1.79 8.98 7.82
C SER A 8 -2.77 7.80 7.73
N ILE A 9 -2.32 6.62 8.21
CA ILE A 9 -3.13 5.42 8.38
C ILE A 9 -2.82 4.75 9.73
N ILE A 10 -3.86 4.28 10.42
CA ILE A 10 -3.80 3.47 11.65
C ILE A 10 -4.83 2.35 11.56
N GLY A 11 -4.63 1.25 12.27
CA GLY A 11 -5.56 0.14 12.22
C GLY A 11 -5.09 -1.12 12.92
N ASN A 12 -5.89 -2.16 12.76
CA ASN A 12 -5.61 -3.54 13.18
C ASN A 12 -6.17 -4.52 12.12
N GLN A 13 -6.42 -5.77 12.50
CA GLN A 13 -6.92 -6.79 11.57
C GLN A 13 -8.39 -6.60 11.12
N GLN A 14 -9.18 -5.79 11.83
CA GLN A 14 -10.62 -5.59 11.59
C GLN A 14 -10.97 -4.16 11.17
N LEU A 15 -10.17 -3.18 11.57
CA LEU A 15 -10.43 -1.77 11.34
C LEU A 15 -9.19 -1.10 10.74
N LEU A 16 -9.36 -0.44 9.59
CA LEU A 16 -8.37 0.44 8.99
C LEU A 16 -8.95 1.86 8.90
N VAL A 17 -8.19 2.86 9.36
CA VAL A 17 -8.59 4.26 9.35
C VAL A 17 -7.59 5.08 8.57
N THR A 18 -8.08 5.90 7.64
CA THR A 18 -7.29 6.88 6.89
C THR A 18 -7.60 8.29 7.40
N LEU A 19 -6.56 9.08 7.69
CA LEU A 19 -6.73 10.42 8.28
C LEU A 19 -6.01 11.49 7.45
N GLY A 20 -6.59 12.69 7.45
CA GLY A 20 -5.98 13.90 6.94
C GLY A 20 -4.96 14.50 7.90
N MET A 21 -4.36 15.63 7.49
CA MET A 21 -3.24 16.23 8.23
C MET A 21 -3.67 16.90 9.55
N LYS A 22 -4.97 17.20 9.72
CA LYS A 22 -5.52 17.85 10.91
C LYS A 22 -6.42 16.93 11.74
N GLY A 23 -6.32 15.62 11.50
CA GLY A 23 -7.07 14.61 12.23
C GLY A 23 -8.51 14.42 11.74
N GLU A 24 -8.93 15.08 10.66
CA GLU A 24 -10.14 14.69 9.94
C GLU A 24 -10.00 13.26 9.42
N ILE A 25 -11.10 12.49 9.42
CA ILE A 25 -11.07 11.10 8.95
C ILE A 25 -11.62 11.05 7.53
N PHE A 26 -10.87 10.40 6.64
CA PHE A 26 -11.22 10.25 5.23
C PHE A 26 -11.85 8.89 4.92
N GLY A 27 -11.54 7.87 5.71
CA GLY A 27 -12.10 6.54 5.55
C GLY A 27 -11.94 5.71 6.81
N MET A 28 -12.92 4.84 7.03
CA MET A 28 -12.93 3.80 8.06
C MET A 28 -13.42 2.52 7.38
N TYR A 29 -12.59 1.50 7.34
CA TYR A 29 -12.88 0.23 6.71
C TYR A 29 -13.11 -0.82 7.77
N TYR A 30 -14.31 -1.41 7.77
CA TYR A 30 -14.74 -2.45 8.70
C TYR A 30 -15.79 -3.34 8.02
N PRO A 31 -15.81 -4.67 8.22
CA PRO A 31 -14.92 -5.46 9.09
C PRO A 31 -13.61 -5.90 8.44
N GLY A 32 -13.37 -5.50 7.19
CA GLY A 32 -12.12 -5.70 6.47
C GLY A 32 -11.54 -4.35 6.00
N ARG A 33 -10.42 -4.42 5.29
CA ARG A 33 -9.69 -3.25 4.76
C ARG A 33 -9.98 -2.94 3.28
N ASP A 34 -10.72 -3.83 2.62
CA ASP A 34 -11.21 -3.71 1.25
C ASP A 34 -12.71 -3.39 1.21
N TYR A 35 -13.49 -3.87 2.19
CA TYR A 35 -14.92 -3.56 2.33
C TYR A 35 -15.40 -3.75 3.78
N ALA A 36 -16.32 -2.95 4.31
CA ALA A 36 -16.95 -1.77 3.70
C ALA A 36 -16.32 -0.48 4.21
N GLN A 37 -16.28 0.56 3.38
CA GLN A 37 -16.01 1.92 3.84
C GLN A 37 -17.24 2.50 4.55
N GLN A 38 -17.03 3.12 5.72
CA GLN A 38 -18.10 3.47 6.66
C GLN A 38 -18.36 4.97 6.83
N VAL A 39 -17.52 5.87 6.31
CA VAL A 39 -17.54 7.31 6.69
C VAL A 39 -17.31 8.25 5.51
N THR A 40 -18.22 9.20 5.28
CA THR A 40 -18.02 10.25 4.28
C THR A 40 -17.24 11.44 4.88
N GLU A 41 -17.57 11.81 6.11
CA GLU A 41 -16.98 12.96 6.78
C GLU A 41 -16.97 12.77 8.30
N ALA A 42 -15.84 13.11 8.92
CA ALA A 42 -15.71 13.08 10.37
C ALA A 42 -14.75 14.17 10.81
N LEU A 43 -15.29 15.14 11.54
CA LEU A 43 -14.66 16.42 11.82
C LEU A 43 -14.76 16.77 13.30
N PHE A 44 -13.86 17.66 13.69
CA PHE A 44 -13.94 18.42 14.93
C PHE A 44 -14.13 19.89 14.63
N GLY A 45 -14.89 20.59 15.47
CA GLY A 45 -15.13 22.02 15.32
C GLY A 45 -15.19 22.72 16.68
N VAL A 46 -14.85 24.00 16.68
CA VAL A 46 -14.97 24.86 17.85
C VAL A 46 -15.87 26.03 17.49
N ASN A 47 -16.98 26.19 18.20
CA ASN A 47 -17.82 27.37 18.07
C ASN A 47 -17.49 28.37 19.17
N THR A 48 -17.08 29.58 18.79
CA THR A 48 -16.84 30.72 19.68
C THR A 48 -17.57 31.93 19.15
N ASN A 49 -18.28 32.67 20.00
CA ASN A 49 -19.04 33.87 19.62
C ASN A 49 -20.02 33.65 18.45
N GLY A 50 -20.67 32.47 18.39
CA GLY A 50 -21.63 32.12 17.34
C GLY A 50 -21.01 31.78 15.98
N SER A 51 -19.68 31.66 15.89
CA SER A 51 -18.97 31.29 14.66
C SER A 51 -18.24 29.95 14.83
N ILE A 52 -18.45 29.04 13.87
CA ILE A 52 -17.80 27.73 13.84
C ILE A 52 -16.42 27.80 13.18
N HIS A 53 -15.44 27.22 13.85
CA HIS A 53 -14.07 27.02 13.36
C HIS A 53 -13.81 25.51 13.25
N TRP A 54 -13.98 24.96 12.06
CA TRP A 54 -13.63 23.57 11.77
C TRP A 54 -12.11 23.38 11.84
N LEU A 55 -11.66 22.33 12.54
CA LEU A 55 -10.23 22.08 12.76
C LEU A 55 -9.45 21.79 11.47
N ASN A 56 -10.14 21.36 10.41
CA ASN A 56 -9.55 21.11 9.10
C ASN A 56 -9.42 22.39 8.23
N SER A 57 -9.92 23.55 8.66
CA SER A 57 -9.81 24.81 7.91
C SER A 57 -8.37 25.30 7.80
N ILE A 58 -8.07 26.17 6.83
CA ILE A 58 -6.72 26.71 6.59
C ILE A 58 -6.13 27.47 7.78
N ASP A 59 -6.99 27.99 8.66
CA ASP A 59 -6.61 28.81 9.83
C ASP A 59 -5.90 28.02 10.93
N TRP A 60 -5.98 26.69 10.86
CA TRP A 60 -5.30 25.78 11.79
C TRP A 60 -3.94 25.35 11.24
N GLN A 61 -2.88 25.64 11.99
CA GLN A 61 -1.57 25.03 11.76
C GLN A 61 -1.55 23.63 12.36
N SER A 62 -0.91 22.66 11.67
CA SER A 62 -0.88 21.27 12.10
C SER A 62 0.53 20.68 12.10
N LYS A 63 0.79 19.79 13.05
CA LYS A 63 1.95 18.90 13.09
C LYS A 63 1.47 17.50 13.43
N GLN A 64 1.75 16.53 12.55
CA GLN A 64 1.29 15.15 12.70
C GLN A 64 2.45 14.16 12.61
N TYR A 65 2.51 13.16 13.51
CA TYR A 65 3.60 12.19 13.57
C TYR A 65 3.23 10.90 14.33
N TYR A 66 3.99 9.82 14.08
CA TYR A 66 3.96 8.58 14.88
C TYR A 66 5.12 8.58 15.88
N PRO A 67 4.88 8.61 17.20
CA PRO A 67 5.93 8.44 18.19
C PRO A 67 6.54 7.05 18.05
N ASP A 68 7.87 6.95 17.95
CA ASP A 68 8.63 5.68 18.01
C ASP A 68 8.15 4.55 17.07
N ASN A 69 7.50 4.89 15.95
CA ASN A 69 6.83 3.93 15.06
C ASN A 69 5.82 3.03 15.82
N SER A 70 5.12 3.56 16.81
CA SER A 70 4.23 2.79 17.71
C SER A 70 2.83 2.52 17.17
N GLY A 71 2.53 2.92 15.93
CA GLY A 71 1.18 2.88 15.37
C GLY A 71 0.16 3.83 16.04
N ILE A 72 0.60 4.63 17.01
CA ILE A 72 -0.17 5.70 17.65
C ILE A 72 0.08 6.99 16.85
N LEU A 73 -0.97 7.69 16.48
CA LEU A 73 -0.87 8.93 15.72
C LEU A 73 -1.09 10.13 16.65
N LYS A 74 -0.17 11.10 16.62
CA LYS A 74 -0.33 12.37 17.31
C LYS A 74 -0.53 13.50 16.31
N THR A 75 -1.55 14.33 16.54
CA THR A 75 -1.83 15.54 15.77
C THR A 75 -1.88 16.73 16.74
N GLU A 76 -1.05 17.73 16.51
CA GLU A 76 -1.01 18.99 17.26
C GLU A 76 -1.55 20.11 16.36
N LEU A 77 -2.55 20.84 16.85
CA LEU A 77 -3.25 21.90 16.13
C LEU A 77 -3.20 23.20 16.90
N LYS A 78 -2.97 24.31 16.18
CA LYS A 78 -3.02 25.67 16.73
C LYS A 78 -3.79 26.59 15.80
N HIS A 79 -4.74 27.32 16.37
CA HIS A 79 -5.50 28.35 15.68
C HIS A 79 -4.91 29.74 15.97
N SER A 80 -5.15 30.70 15.06
CA SER A 80 -4.69 32.09 15.21
C SER A 80 -5.27 32.81 16.43
N SER A 81 -6.46 32.39 16.92
CA SER A 81 -7.06 32.90 18.16
C SER A 81 -6.39 32.43 19.46
N GLY A 82 -5.37 31.57 19.36
CA GLY A 82 -4.66 31.00 20.51
C GLY A 82 -5.20 29.65 20.99
N ILE A 83 -6.34 29.18 20.45
CA ILE A 83 -6.86 27.85 20.76
C ILE A 83 -5.90 26.77 20.25
N GLY A 84 -5.63 25.78 21.10
CA GLY A 84 -4.81 24.62 20.76
C GLY A 84 -5.55 23.32 21.00
N VAL A 85 -5.40 22.35 20.09
CA VAL A 85 -5.96 21.01 20.25
C VAL A 85 -4.87 19.99 19.96
N SER A 86 -4.67 19.05 20.87
CA SER A 86 -3.83 17.87 20.62
C SER A 86 -4.70 16.62 20.57
N ILE A 87 -4.47 15.76 19.59
CA ILE A 87 -5.22 14.53 19.37
C ILE A 87 -4.22 13.38 19.40
N THR A 88 -4.51 12.37 20.22
CA THR A 88 -3.82 11.07 20.19
C THR A 88 -4.80 10.02 19.72
N ASP A 89 -4.63 9.56 18.48
CA ASP A 89 -5.46 8.55 17.85
C ASP A 89 -4.78 7.17 17.96
N VAL A 90 -5.55 6.16 18.38
CA VAL A 90 -5.09 4.78 18.50
C VAL A 90 -6.19 3.80 18.12
N VAL A 91 -5.81 2.77 17.36
CA VAL A 91 -6.63 1.57 17.14
C VAL A 91 -5.92 0.42 17.86
N PRO A 92 -6.43 -0.04 19.01
CA PRO A 92 -5.79 -1.11 19.75
C PRO A 92 -5.87 -2.44 18.99
N PRO A 93 -4.95 -3.38 19.22
CA PRO A 93 -4.85 -4.59 18.40
C PRO A 93 -6.08 -5.51 18.48
N ASP A 94 -6.79 -5.55 19.61
CA ASP A 94 -7.83 -6.56 19.86
C ASP A 94 -9.27 -6.09 19.62
N TYR A 95 -9.49 -4.79 19.45
CA TYR A 95 -10.82 -4.21 19.40
C TYR A 95 -11.04 -3.40 18.12
N PRO A 96 -12.19 -3.53 17.44
CA PRO A 96 -12.56 -2.72 16.28
C PRO A 96 -13.03 -1.32 16.75
N VAL A 97 -12.14 -0.57 17.39
CA VAL A 97 -12.42 0.77 17.94
C VAL A 97 -11.33 1.74 17.53
N LEU A 98 -11.74 2.93 17.09
CA LEU A 98 -10.85 4.09 17.07
C LEU A 98 -11.03 4.86 18.38
N ILE A 99 -9.95 5.01 19.14
CA ILE A 99 -9.92 5.81 20.36
C ILE A 99 -9.16 7.10 20.08
N ARG A 100 -9.81 8.23 20.34
CA ARG A 100 -9.29 9.57 20.08
C ARG A 100 -9.25 10.32 21.40
N HIS A 101 -8.05 10.57 21.92
CA HIS A 101 -7.87 11.35 23.14
C HIS A 101 -7.45 12.77 22.80
N LEU A 102 -8.33 13.72 23.09
CA LEU A 102 -8.18 15.13 22.81
C LEU A 102 -7.79 15.87 24.09
N LYS A 103 -6.81 16.77 23.98
CA LYS A 103 -6.55 17.82 24.98
C LYS A 103 -6.76 19.19 24.34
N ILE A 104 -7.55 20.03 24.99
CA ILE A 104 -8.03 21.31 24.47
C ILE A 104 -7.49 22.43 25.37
N ASN A 105 -6.75 23.35 24.77
CA ASN A 105 -6.47 24.65 25.35
C ASN A 105 -7.39 25.68 24.69
N ASN A 106 -8.41 26.12 25.40
CA ASN A 106 -9.37 27.11 24.93
C ASN A 106 -8.87 28.55 24.98
N ASN A 107 -7.69 28.82 25.54
CA ASN A 107 -7.16 30.19 25.69
C ASN A 107 -8.16 31.13 26.41
N GLU A 108 -8.82 30.62 27.46
CA GLU A 108 -9.86 31.34 28.24
C GLU A 108 -11.11 31.75 27.44
N LEU A 109 -11.26 31.30 26.20
CA LEU A 109 -12.44 31.56 25.38
C LEU A 109 -13.61 30.64 25.81
N GLU A 110 -14.81 31.21 25.82
CA GLU A 110 -16.06 30.47 25.98
C GLU A 110 -16.59 29.96 24.64
N GLY A 111 -17.34 28.85 24.67
CA GLY A 111 -17.88 28.26 23.46
C GLY A 111 -18.22 26.79 23.60
N THR A 112 -18.34 26.11 22.47
CA THR A 112 -18.63 24.67 22.40
C THR A 112 -17.63 23.97 21.49
N PHE A 113 -17.07 22.85 21.96
CA PHE A 113 -16.33 21.90 21.14
C PHE A 113 -17.29 20.86 20.58
N TYR A 114 -17.21 20.59 19.28
CA TYR A 114 -18.06 19.64 18.59
C TYR A 114 -17.24 18.50 17.97
N THR A 115 -17.82 17.32 18.02
CA THR A 115 -17.46 16.20 17.15
C THR A 115 -18.64 15.90 16.23
N TYR A 116 -18.36 15.70 14.95
CA TYR A 116 -19.34 15.50 13.90
C TYR A 116 -18.97 14.30 13.03
N PHE A 117 -19.96 13.49 12.67
CA PHE A 117 -19.82 12.37 11.75
C PHE A 117 -20.98 12.33 10.74
N ASP A 118 -20.64 12.06 9.49
CA ASP A 118 -21.52 11.61 8.41
C ASP A 118 -21.04 10.20 8.01
N PHE A 119 -21.76 9.18 8.46
CA PHE A 119 -21.43 7.78 8.18
C PHE A 119 -22.27 7.24 7.02
N ASP A 120 -21.67 6.37 6.22
CA ASP A 120 -22.32 5.59 5.17
C ASP A 120 -22.20 4.11 5.50
N MET A 121 -22.90 3.67 6.55
CA MET A 121 -22.66 2.33 7.09
C MET A 121 -22.90 1.25 6.02
N GLY A 122 -21.88 0.43 5.77
CA GLY A 122 -21.87 -0.58 4.71
C GLY A 122 -21.86 -0.02 3.28
N GLU A 123 -21.24 1.14 3.06
CA GLU A 123 -21.23 1.89 1.78
C GLU A 123 -22.64 2.21 1.29
N ARG A 124 -23.53 2.54 2.22
CA ARG A 124 -24.87 3.02 1.92
C ARG A 124 -25.16 4.29 2.68
N LYS A 125 -25.67 5.29 1.97
CA LYS A 125 -26.06 6.57 2.53
C LYS A 125 -27.53 6.62 2.87
N GLU A 126 -28.40 6.16 1.97
CA GLU A 126 -29.83 6.46 1.96
C GLU A 126 -30.68 5.57 2.88
N LYS A 127 -30.09 4.56 3.53
CA LYS A 127 -30.83 3.51 4.25
C LYS A 127 -30.31 3.25 5.67
N ASN A 128 -29.56 4.19 6.22
CA ASN A 128 -29.09 4.08 7.61
C ASN A 128 -30.21 4.35 8.58
N SER A 129 -30.05 3.87 9.79
CA SER A 129 -30.77 4.35 10.96
C SER A 129 -29.75 4.87 11.97
N GLY A 130 -30.02 6.03 12.54
CA GLY A 130 -29.25 6.56 13.66
C GLY A 130 -30.13 6.79 14.87
N PHE A 131 -29.54 6.66 16.06
CA PHE A 131 -30.23 6.90 17.32
C PHE A 131 -29.27 7.31 18.44
N TYR A 132 -29.79 7.96 19.46
CA TYR A 132 -29.14 8.21 20.73
C TYR A 132 -29.78 7.36 21.82
N ASP A 133 -28.99 6.48 22.43
CA ASP A 133 -29.43 5.73 23.60
C ASP A 133 -28.93 6.40 24.88
N GLU A 134 -29.85 7.04 25.61
CA GLU A 134 -29.58 7.76 26.85
C GLU A 134 -29.07 6.84 27.97
N ARG A 135 -29.54 5.59 28.04
CA ARG A 135 -29.11 4.63 29.07
C ARG A 135 -27.65 4.25 28.86
N GLU A 136 -27.28 4.10 27.58
CA GLU A 136 -25.94 3.74 27.18
C GLU A 136 -25.00 4.94 27.04
N GLY A 137 -25.54 6.17 26.97
CA GLY A 137 -24.77 7.38 26.73
C GLY A 137 -24.04 7.33 25.37
N MET A 138 -24.72 6.83 24.34
CA MET A 138 -24.10 6.52 23.05
C MET A 138 -24.95 6.96 21.86
N LEU A 139 -24.34 7.69 20.93
CA LEU A 139 -24.87 7.90 19.59
C LEU A 139 -24.52 6.69 18.73
N SER A 140 -25.45 6.20 17.92
CA SER A 140 -25.24 5.01 17.10
C SER A 140 -25.81 5.20 15.71
N GLN A 141 -25.19 4.56 14.73
CA GLN A 141 -25.69 4.46 13.37
C GLN A 141 -25.45 3.06 12.82
N TYR A 142 -26.37 2.56 11.99
CA TYR A 142 -26.22 1.24 11.40
C TYR A 142 -26.95 1.07 10.07
N TRP A 143 -26.47 0.09 9.30
CA TRP A 143 -27.19 -0.54 8.21
C TRP A 143 -26.80 -2.03 8.12
N ARG A 144 -27.82 -2.90 8.11
CA ARG A 144 -27.65 -4.37 8.18
C ARG A 144 -26.77 -4.77 9.37
N ASN A 145 -25.61 -5.39 9.10
CA ASN A 145 -24.66 -5.89 10.07
C ASN A 145 -23.43 -4.97 10.23
N HIS A 146 -23.56 -3.68 9.89
CA HIS A 146 -22.54 -2.67 10.14
C HIS A 146 -23.10 -1.68 11.15
N TYR A 147 -22.66 -1.77 12.39
CA TYR A 147 -23.02 -0.86 13.48
C TYR A 147 -21.80 -0.04 13.87
N VAL A 148 -22.02 1.26 14.13
CA VAL A 148 -21.06 2.14 14.77
C VAL A 148 -21.70 2.78 16.00
N GLY A 149 -20.92 2.91 17.08
CA GLY A 149 -21.30 3.60 18.30
C GLY A 149 -20.26 4.62 18.71
N ILE A 150 -20.70 5.82 19.10
CA ILE A 150 -19.85 6.91 19.60
C ILE A 150 -20.22 7.21 21.05
N THR A 151 -19.27 6.98 21.93
CA THR A 151 -19.33 7.36 23.35
C THR A 151 -18.07 8.12 23.74
N THR A 152 -18.15 8.92 24.80
CA THR A 152 -17.03 9.74 25.25
C THR A 152 -16.82 9.66 26.77
N THR A 153 -15.63 10.04 27.22
CA THR A 153 -15.31 10.39 28.60
C THR A 153 -14.68 11.79 28.63
N PRO A 154 -15.28 12.80 29.29
CA PRO A 154 -16.60 12.78 29.93
C PRO A 154 -17.74 12.57 28.93
N ALA A 155 -18.95 12.32 29.42
CA ALA A 155 -20.13 12.26 28.55
C ALA A 155 -20.39 13.64 27.90
N PHE A 156 -20.85 13.64 26.65
CA PHE A 156 -21.31 14.86 25.99
C PHE A 156 -22.60 15.37 26.65
N ASN A 157 -22.79 16.70 26.63
CA ASN A 157 -23.96 17.36 27.21
C ASN A 157 -24.99 17.82 26.16
N ASP A 158 -24.57 17.80 24.90
CA ASP A 158 -25.39 18.16 23.76
C ASP A 158 -25.18 17.16 22.62
N TRP A 159 -26.23 16.90 21.83
CA TRP A 159 -26.18 15.92 20.75
C TRP A 159 -27.25 16.17 19.71
N GLN A 160 -27.09 15.56 18.53
CA GLN A 160 -28.14 15.48 17.53
C GLN A 160 -27.96 14.26 16.65
N VAL A 161 -29.06 13.55 16.42
CA VAL A 161 -29.24 12.67 15.26
C VAL A 161 -30.02 13.43 14.21
N GLY A 162 -29.37 13.75 13.10
CA GLY A 162 -29.91 14.62 12.06
C GLY A 162 -29.98 13.97 10.70
N LYS A 163 -30.60 14.69 9.76
CA LYS A 163 -30.74 14.26 8.37
C LYS A 163 -29.86 15.12 7.47
N ALA A 164 -28.85 14.50 6.85
CA ALA A 164 -27.85 15.24 6.07
C ALA A 164 -28.40 15.80 4.75
N LEU A 165 -29.37 15.11 4.13
CA LEU A 165 -30.07 15.56 2.91
C LEU A 165 -31.58 15.36 3.05
N GLY A 166 -32.36 16.41 2.79
CA GLY A 166 -33.82 16.36 2.80
C GLY A 166 -34.47 17.74 2.71
N ALA A 167 -35.81 17.78 2.56
CA ALA A 167 -36.58 19.02 2.53
C ALA A 167 -36.43 19.85 3.83
N ALA A 168 -36.11 19.18 4.94
CA ALA A 168 -35.87 19.77 6.26
C ALA A 168 -34.36 19.87 6.57
N TRP A 169 -33.57 20.50 5.71
CA TRP A 169 -32.11 20.61 5.83
C TRP A 169 -31.63 21.20 7.18
N TRP A 170 -32.47 22.00 7.85
CA TRP A 170 -32.20 22.53 9.20
C TRP A 170 -32.16 21.45 10.30
N THR A 171 -32.63 20.24 10.02
CA THR A 171 -32.56 19.08 10.95
C THR A 171 -31.21 18.35 10.87
N SER A 172 -30.32 18.75 9.97
CA SER A 172 -28.95 18.22 9.87
C SER A 172 -28.14 18.52 11.14
N ALA A 173 -27.42 17.52 11.66
CA ALA A 173 -26.51 17.72 12.77
C ALA A 173 -25.39 18.71 12.42
N ARG A 174 -24.95 18.73 11.15
CA ARG A 174 -23.99 19.72 10.66
C ARG A 174 -24.52 21.15 10.78
N TRP A 175 -25.77 21.36 10.37
CA TRP A 175 -26.41 22.67 10.50
C TRP A 175 -26.44 23.11 11.97
N GLY A 176 -26.79 22.20 12.88
CA GLY A 176 -26.79 22.47 14.31
C GLY A 176 -25.40 22.85 14.84
N VAL A 177 -24.34 22.15 14.43
CA VAL A 177 -22.95 22.51 14.78
C VAL A 177 -22.58 23.91 14.27
N GLU A 178 -22.90 24.21 13.00
CA GLU A 178 -22.56 25.49 12.37
C GLU A 178 -23.27 26.69 13.01
N HIS A 179 -24.46 26.48 13.57
CA HIS A 179 -25.23 27.50 14.30
C HIS A 179 -25.05 27.45 15.82
N GLY A 180 -24.24 26.50 16.32
CA GLY A 180 -23.99 26.33 17.75
C GLY A 180 -25.21 25.85 18.55
N GLN A 181 -26.18 25.21 17.90
CA GLN A 181 -27.41 24.74 18.52
C GLN A 181 -27.78 23.35 17.98
N LEU A 182 -27.49 22.31 18.76
CA LEU A 182 -27.98 20.96 18.47
C LEU A 182 -29.41 20.79 19.00
N GLN A 183 -30.25 20.09 18.23
CA GLN A 183 -31.70 19.98 18.48
C GLN A 183 -32.07 18.78 19.37
N LYS A 184 -31.11 17.95 19.78
CA LYS A 184 -31.32 16.78 20.65
C LYS A 184 -32.32 15.75 20.12
N ASN A 185 -32.48 15.67 18.80
CA ASN A 185 -33.27 14.60 18.19
C ASN A 185 -32.65 13.23 18.52
N LYS A 186 -33.52 12.27 18.89
CA LYS A 186 -33.12 10.96 19.42
C LYS A 186 -32.93 9.92 18.33
N GLU A 187 -33.62 10.00 17.21
CA GLU A 187 -33.53 9.01 16.14
C GLU A 187 -33.92 9.59 14.78
N ASP A 188 -33.34 9.04 13.71
CA ASP A 188 -33.72 9.33 12.33
C ASP A 188 -33.35 8.15 11.42
N ILE A 189 -33.87 8.16 10.19
CA ILE A 189 -33.62 7.18 9.15
C ILE A 189 -33.33 7.83 7.80
N GLY A 190 -32.56 7.12 6.99
CA GLY A 190 -32.15 7.50 5.66
C GLY A 190 -30.70 7.93 5.64
N ASN A 191 -30.45 9.13 5.14
CA ASN A 191 -29.13 9.77 5.14
C ASN A 191 -28.92 10.55 6.45
N VAL A 192 -28.27 9.90 7.40
CA VAL A 192 -28.16 10.36 8.79
C VAL A 192 -26.77 10.92 9.05
N ASN A 193 -26.71 12.03 9.79
CA ASN A 193 -25.47 12.53 10.38
C ASN A 193 -25.66 12.75 11.89
N ILE A 194 -24.56 12.70 12.63
CA ILE A 194 -24.59 12.79 14.09
C ILE A 194 -23.52 13.74 14.62
N ALA A 195 -23.87 14.45 15.68
CA ALA A 195 -22.96 15.35 16.36
C ALA A 195 -23.12 15.25 17.88
N ALA A 196 -22.03 15.53 18.58
CA ALA A 196 -22.01 15.71 20.02
C ALA A 196 -21.23 16.98 20.40
N GLY A 197 -21.72 17.68 21.41
CA GLY A 197 -21.18 18.93 21.92
C GLY A 197 -20.64 18.81 23.34
N PHE A 198 -19.65 19.64 23.65
CA PHE A 198 -19.02 19.79 24.95
C PHE A 198 -18.77 21.27 25.23
N PRO A 199 -18.90 21.76 26.47
CA PRO A 199 -18.43 23.09 26.81
C PRO A 199 -16.95 23.20 26.44
N LEU A 200 -16.54 24.30 25.80
CA LEU A 200 -15.15 24.50 25.38
C LEU A 200 -14.17 24.57 26.57
N THR A 201 -14.70 24.80 27.79
CA THR A 201 -13.97 24.68 29.05
C THR A 201 -13.54 23.25 29.38
N THR A 202 -14.11 22.23 28.72
CA THR A 202 -13.71 20.82 28.81
C THR A 202 -12.30 20.64 28.27
N LYS A 203 -11.35 20.35 29.16
CA LYS A 203 -9.92 20.29 28.82
C LYS A 203 -9.50 18.98 28.16
N GLU A 204 -10.19 17.88 28.46
CA GLU A 204 -9.87 16.57 27.93
C GLU A 204 -11.13 15.81 27.53
N ILE A 205 -11.09 15.16 26.36
CA ILE A 205 -12.17 14.31 25.84
C ILE A 205 -11.53 13.04 25.29
N THR A 206 -11.98 11.88 25.76
CA THR A 206 -11.65 10.60 25.12
C THR A 206 -12.88 10.11 24.38
N GLN A 207 -12.81 10.08 23.05
CA GLN A 207 -13.86 9.58 22.18
C GLN A 207 -13.55 8.16 21.72
N TYR A 208 -14.57 7.31 21.74
CA TYR A 208 -14.52 5.94 21.27
C TYR A 208 -15.49 5.81 20.09
N VAL A 209 -14.99 5.41 18.93
CA VAL A 209 -15.79 5.07 17.75
C VAL A 209 -15.70 3.55 17.56
N ILE A 210 -16.71 2.85 18.03
CA ILE A 210 -16.73 1.38 18.18
C ILE A 210 -17.54 0.78 17.04
N PHE A 211 -16.99 -0.23 16.37
CA PHE A 211 -17.69 -0.98 15.33
C PHE A 211 -18.11 -2.37 15.80
N ALA A 212 -19.28 -2.83 15.37
CA ALA A 212 -19.82 -4.14 15.71
C ALA A 212 -20.74 -4.68 14.61
N LYS A 213 -21.09 -5.98 14.67
CA LYS A 213 -22.00 -6.61 13.72
C LYS A 213 -23.48 -6.42 14.07
N ASN A 214 -23.77 -6.12 15.33
CA ASN A 214 -25.12 -5.90 15.84
C ASN A 214 -25.11 -5.01 17.10
N ARG A 215 -26.29 -4.60 17.55
CA ARG A 215 -26.49 -3.70 18.69
C ARG A 215 -26.01 -4.31 20.03
N GLU A 216 -26.26 -5.59 20.26
CA GLU A 216 -25.87 -6.28 21.50
C GLU A 216 -24.34 -6.32 21.63
N GLU A 217 -23.64 -6.75 20.58
CA GLU A 217 -22.19 -6.74 20.52
C GLU A 217 -21.62 -5.32 20.65
N LEU A 218 -22.29 -4.30 20.09
CA LEU A 218 -21.87 -2.92 20.25
C LEU A 218 -21.87 -2.48 21.73
N TYR A 219 -22.91 -2.85 22.49
CA TYR A 219 -23.01 -2.54 23.92
C TYR A 219 -22.01 -3.32 24.76
N ASP A 220 -21.86 -4.62 24.50
CA ASP A 220 -20.87 -5.45 25.20
C ASP A 220 -19.44 -4.91 25.00
N LEU A 221 -19.10 -4.55 23.75
CA LEU A 221 -17.81 -3.93 23.43
C LEU A 221 -17.65 -2.57 24.10
N LYS A 222 -18.71 -1.74 24.15
CA LYS A 222 -18.69 -0.44 24.85
C LYS A 222 -18.30 -0.62 26.31
N GLU A 223 -18.98 -1.51 27.04
CA GLU A 223 -18.69 -1.77 28.46
C GLU A 223 -17.29 -2.32 28.67
N GLN A 224 -16.87 -3.29 27.85
CA GLN A 224 -15.53 -3.84 27.90
C GLN A 224 -14.45 -2.78 27.66
N ILE A 225 -14.58 -1.96 26.61
CA ILE A 225 -13.60 -0.93 26.25
C ILE A 225 -13.56 0.18 27.30
N LYS A 226 -14.71 0.63 27.80
CA LYS A 226 -14.79 1.69 28.82
C LYS A 226 -14.24 1.28 30.18
N SER A 227 -14.18 -0.02 30.47
CA SER A 227 -13.55 -0.55 31.68
C SER A 227 -12.00 -0.48 31.65
N ILE A 228 -11.41 -0.28 30.47
CA ILE A 228 -9.95 -0.27 30.28
C ILE A 228 -9.43 1.17 30.28
N PRO A 229 -8.42 1.50 31.11
CA PRO A 229 -7.80 2.83 31.08
C PRO A 229 -7.17 3.17 29.72
N PHE A 230 -7.33 4.41 29.26
CA PHE A 230 -6.73 4.87 27.99
C PHE A 230 -5.22 4.60 27.89
N ALA A 231 -4.49 4.80 28.98
CA ALA A 231 -3.05 4.53 29.04
C ALA A 231 -2.71 3.06 28.72
N SER A 232 -3.58 2.10 29.11
CA SER A 232 -3.38 0.69 28.81
C SER A 232 -3.50 0.39 27.32
N PHE A 233 -4.40 1.07 26.59
CA PHE A 233 -4.48 0.96 25.12
C PHE A 233 -3.22 1.48 24.44
N ILE A 234 -2.68 2.61 24.93
CA ILE A 234 -1.41 3.18 24.44
C ILE A 234 -0.26 2.19 24.65
N THR A 235 -0.08 1.68 25.88
CA THR A 235 0.98 0.72 26.18
C THR A 235 0.84 -0.56 25.35
N LYS A 236 -0.37 -1.13 25.27
CA LYS A 236 -0.60 -2.37 24.52
C LYS A 236 -0.34 -2.21 23.02
N THR A 237 -0.76 -1.08 22.45
CA THR A 237 -0.54 -0.80 21.02
C THR A 237 0.94 -0.57 20.73
N HIS A 238 1.62 0.22 21.56
CA HIS A 238 3.06 0.45 21.44
C HIS A 238 3.86 -0.86 21.52
N GLU A 239 3.61 -1.68 22.55
CA GLU A 239 4.31 -2.96 22.70
C GLU A 239 3.95 -3.96 21.59
N GLY A 240 2.71 -3.96 21.10
CA GLY A 240 2.30 -4.77 19.94
C GLY A 240 3.12 -4.45 18.70
N TRP A 241 3.23 -3.16 18.35
CA TRP A 241 4.03 -2.74 17.19
C TRP A 241 5.53 -2.97 17.36
N LYS A 242 6.07 -2.67 18.56
CA LYS A 242 7.47 -2.93 18.87
C LYS A 242 7.81 -4.42 18.78
N THR A 243 6.96 -5.27 19.36
CA THR A 243 7.09 -6.73 19.30
C THR A 243 7.01 -7.21 17.86
N TRP A 244 6.04 -6.73 17.09
CA TRP A 244 5.89 -7.10 15.68
C TRP A 244 7.11 -6.71 14.85
N LEU A 245 7.59 -5.46 14.97
CA LEU A 245 8.75 -4.94 14.23
C LEU A 245 10.06 -5.66 14.59
N ALA A 246 10.22 -6.08 15.85
CA ALA A 246 11.41 -6.79 16.32
C ALA A 246 11.60 -8.18 15.69
N ARG A 247 10.55 -8.75 15.07
CA ARG A 247 10.62 -10.05 14.36
C ARG A 247 11.34 -9.94 13.01
N GLY A 248 11.37 -8.74 12.43
CA GLY A 248 12.01 -8.50 11.14
C GLY A 248 13.53 -8.60 11.21
N LYS A 249 14.16 -8.82 10.05
CA LYS A 249 15.62 -8.78 9.92
C LYS A 249 16.16 -7.39 10.24
N GLU A 250 17.25 -7.35 10.99
CA GLU A 250 17.97 -6.11 11.25
C GLU A 250 18.55 -5.53 9.95
N ILE A 251 18.48 -4.20 9.83
CA ILE A 251 19.04 -3.47 8.69
C ILE A 251 20.15 -2.51 9.13
N ASN A 252 21.23 -2.50 8.36
CA ASN A 252 22.31 -1.52 8.43
C ASN A 252 22.11 -0.49 7.31
N ALA A 253 21.39 0.59 7.61
CA ALA A 253 21.12 1.67 6.66
C ALA A 253 21.18 3.03 7.37
N PRO A 254 21.34 4.16 6.65
CA PRO A 254 21.27 5.48 7.25
C PRO A 254 19.99 5.68 8.06
N SER A 255 20.09 6.29 9.25
CA SER A 255 18.96 6.44 10.19
C SER A 255 17.72 7.06 9.54
N ARG A 256 17.93 7.98 8.59
CA ARG A 256 16.85 8.57 7.79
C ARG A 256 16.04 7.49 7.07
N LEU A 257 16.69 6.62 6.29
CA LEU A 257 16.05 5.53 5.53
C LEU A 257 15.43 4.48 6.46
N LYS A 258 16.07 4.15 7.60
CA LYS A 258 15.53 3.20 8.58
C LYS A 258 14.11 3.57 9.03
N SER A 259 13.85 4.86 9.24
CA SER A 259 12.53 5.29 9.70
C SER A 259 11.44 5.12 8.63
N TYR A 260 11.76 5.31 7.34
CA TYR A 260 10.85 5.03 6.23
C TYR A 260 10.68 3.52 6.01
N TYR A 261 11.74 2.73 6.24
CA TYR A 261 11.70 1.27 6.13
C TYR A 261 10.72 0.67 7.12
N TYR A 262 10.84 1.03 8.40
CA TYR A 262 9.90 0.55 9.42
C TYR A 262 8.49 1.04 9.16
N ARG A 263 8.31 2.30 8.74
CA ARG A 263 6.97 2.78 8.36
C ARG A 263 6.38 1.99 7.20
N SER A 264 7.18 1.66 6.19
CA SER A 264 6.74 0.85 5.04
C SER A 264 6.32 -0.55 5.47
N LEU A 265 7.04 -1.18 6.41
CA LEU A 265 6.63 -2.47 6.98
C LEU A 265 5.27 -2.39 7.68
N GLN A 266 5.04 -1.34 8.47
CA GLN A 266 3.75 -1.13 9.14
C GLN A 266 2.62 -0.90 8.13
N VAL A 267 2.88 -0.15 7.05
CA VAL A 267 1.92 0.03 5.96
C VAL A 267 1.56 -1.32 5.35
N LEU A 268 2.54 -2.14 4.98
CA LEU A 268 2.25 -3.46 4.40
C LEU A 268 1.48 -4.37 5.35
N HIS A 269 1.80 -4.34 6.66
CA HIS A 269 1.03 -5.07 7.67
C HIS A 269 -0.44 -4.63 7.73
N LEU A 270 -0.69 -3.32 7.73
CA LEU A 270 -2.04 -2.76 7.80
C LEU A 270 -2.86 -3.03 6.53
N LEU A 271 -2.21 -3.07 5.36
CA LEU A 271 -2.86 -3.34 4.08
C LEU A 271 -3.05 -4.83 3.78
N SER A 272 -2.38 -5.72 4.53
CA SER A 272 -2.46 -7.16 4.35
C SER A 272 -3.52 -7.78 5.24
N ASP A 273 -4.29 -8.71 4.69
CA ASP A 273 -5.11 -9.61 5.50
C ASP A 273 -4.29 -10.77 6.01
N GLU A 274 -4.04 -10.82 7.31
CA GLU A 274 -3.24 -11.90 7.86
C GLU A 274 -3.93 -13.25 7.82
N LYS A 275 -5.27 -13.30 7.85
CA LYS A 275 -5.99 -14.56 7.90
C LYS A 275 -6.08 -15.19 6.51
N LEU A 276 -6.40 -14.38 5.51
CA LEU A 276 -6.59 -14.78 4.12
C LEU A 276 -5.26 -14.82 3.35
N GLY A 277 -4.32 -13.94 3.69
CA GLY A 277 -3.01 -13.82 3.04
C GLY A 277 -2.98 -12.89 1.82
N SER A 278 -4.10 -12.24 1.48
CA SER A 278 -4.19 -11.24 0.41
C SER A 278 -3.87 -9.82 0.91
N VAL A 279 -3.73 -8.85 0.01
CA VAL A 279 -3.38 -7.46 0.35
C VAL A 279 -4.10 -6.50 -0.60
N VAL A 280 -4.56 -5.35 -0.10
CA VAL A 280 -5.07 -4.28 -0.97
C VAL A 280 -3.93 -3.45 -1.55
N ALA A 281 -4.05 -2.98 -2.79
CA ALA A 281 -3.05 -2.11 -3.41
C ALA A 281 -2.89 -0.79 -2.62
N ALA A 282 -4.00 -0.21 -2.16
CA ALA A 282 -4.06 0.91 -1.22
C ALA A 282 -5.41 0.92 -0.48
N PRO A 283 -5.55 1.67 0.63
CA PRO A 283 -6.87 2.05 1.10
C PRO A 283 -7.59 2.80 -0.02
N GLU A 284 -8.86 2.51 -0.27
CA GLU A 284 -9.63 3.23 -1.28
C GLU A 284 -9.67 4.74 -0.93
N PHE A 285 -9.67 5.58 -1.95
CA PHE A 285 -9.65 7.04 -1.78
C PHE A 285 -10.46 7.75 -2.87
N ASP A 286 -10.83 7.04 -3.94
CA ASP A 286 -11.69 7.47 -5.04
C ASP A 286 -12.90 6.51 -5.10
N HIS A 287 -13.75 6.56 -4.07
CA HIS A 287 -14.87 5.62 -3.86
C HIS A 287 -15.89 5.57 -5.00
N GLU A 288 -16.01 6.67 -5.76
CA GLU A 288 -16.93 6.80 -6.89
C GLU A 288 -16.26 6.51 -8.24
N TYR A 289 -14.97 6.15 -8.24
CA TYR A 289 -14.17 5.92 -9.44
C TYR A 289 -14.20 7.09 -10.43
N GLU A 290 -14.15 8.33 -9.90
CA GLU A 290 -14.23 9.55 -10.70
C GLU A 290 -13.00 9.69 -11.61
N GLU A 291 -11.84 9.25 -11.14
CA GLU A 291 -10.53 9.54 -11.76
C GLU A 291 -9.64 8.28 -11.90
N CYS A 292 -10.01 7.15 -11.29
CA CYS A 292 -9.40 5.83 -11.52
C CYS A 292 -10.40 4.68 -11.31
N GLY A 293 -10.00 3.45 -11.61
CA GLY A 293 -10.83 2.25 -11.40
C GLY A 293 -10.82 1.70 -9.97
N GLY A 294 -10.37 2.47 -8.97
CA GLY A 294 -10.22 2.04 -7.57
C GLY A 294 -8.90 1.31 -7.26
N TYR A 295 -8.52 1.28 -5.99
CA TYR A 295 -7.30 0.65 -5.45
C TYR A 295 -7.55 -0.25 -4.23
N GLY A 296 -8.76 -0.25 -3.67
CA GLY A 296 -9.17 -1.10 -2.54
C GLY A 296 -9.25 -2.61 -2.84
N PHE A 297 -8.46 -3.12 -3.77
CA PHE A 297 -8.50 -4.51 -4.25
C PHE A 297 -7.13 -5.19 -4.20
N CYS A 298 -7.14 -6.52 -4.31
CA CYS A 298 -5.94 -7.34 -4.45
C CYS A 298 -5.67 -7.64 -5.92
N TRP A 299 -4.57 -7.11 -6.46
CA TRP A 299 -3.97 -7.55 -7.72
C TRP A 299 -2.88 -8.57 -7.41
N ASN A 300 -2.79 -9.62 -8.22
CA ASN A 300 -1.77 -10.64 -8.03
C ASN A 300 -0.36 -10.07 -8.25
N ARG A 301 -0.19 -9.18 -9.24
CA ARG A 301 1.09 -8.50 -9.51
C ARG A 301 1.61 -7.77 -8.27
N ASP A 302 0.80 -6.89 -7.69
CA ASP A 302 1.14 -6.09 -6.52
C ASP A 302 1.38 -6.99 -5.29
N ALA A 303 0.49 -7.96 -5.07
CA ALA A 303 0.58 -8.88 -3.95
C ALA A 303 1.85 -9.75 -3.97
N VAL A 304 2.29 -10.21 -5.15
CA VAL A 304 3.56 -10.94 -5.29
C VAL A 304 4.73 -10.11 -4.76
N GLU A 305 4.82 -8.83 -5.13
CA GLU A 305 5.89 -7.93 -4.68
C GLU A 305 5.81 -7.68 -3.17
N VAL A 306 4.61 -7.43 -2.64
CA VAL A 306 4.38 -7.22 -1.20
C VAL A 306 4.81 -8.43 -0.39
N MET A 307 4.30 -9.61 -0.74
CA MET A 307 4.49 -10.83 0.04
C MET A 307 5.94 -11.31 -0.01
N GLN A 308 6.59 -11.18 -1.17
CA GLN A 308 8.01 -11.48 -1.31
C GLN A 308 8.87 -10.50 -0.49
N SER A 309 8.52 -9.21 -0.48
CA SER A 309 9.23 -8.19 0.30
C SER A 309 9.11 -8.44 1.81
N LEU A 310 7.90 -8.71 2.32
CA LEU A 310 7.67 -9.09 3.72
C LEU A 310 8.44 -10.36 4.11
N HIS A 311 8.39 -11.40 3.26
CA HIS A 311 9.13 -12.64 3.47
C HIS A 311 10.65 -12.38 3.55
N ASN A 312 11.19 -11.58 2.63
CA ASN A 312 12.60 -11.21 2.62
C ASN A 312 12.99 -10.37 3.84
N ALA A 313 12.06 -9.56 4.36
CA ALA A 313 12.18 -8.79 5.60
C ALA A 313 12.09 -9.62 6.88
N GLY A 314 11.87 -10.93 6.81
CA GLY A 314 11.83 -11.83 7.96
C GLY A 314 10.40 -12.19 8.43
N TYR A 315 9.37 -11.60 7.83
CA TYR A 315 7.97 -11.93 8.09
C TYR A 315 7.55 -13.10 7.18
N THR A 316 8.16 -14.25 7.46
CA THR A 316 8.09 -15.43 6.57
C THR A 316 6.70 -16.04 6.46
N GLU A 317 5.78 -15.73 7.38
CA GLU A 317 4.43 -16.27 7.44
C GLU A 317 3.47 -15.74 6.36
N TYR A 318 3.73 -14.56 5.79
CA TYR A 318 2.81 -13.91 4.83
C TYR A 318 2.77 -14.63 3.49
N LEU A 319 3.94 -14.96 2.94
CA LEU A 319 4.06 -15.55 1.61
C LEU A 319 3.34 -16.92 1.48
N PRO A 320 3.48 -17.88 2.42
CA PRO A 320 2.74 -19.14 2.35
C PRO A 320 1.22 -18.98 2.44
N ARG A 321 0.73 -17.96 3.18
CA ARG A 321 -0.71 -17.65 3.26
C ARG A 321 -1.21 -17.12 1.91
N PHE A 322 -0.47 -16.21 1.29
CA PHE A 322 -0.79 -15.73 -0.06
C PHE A 322 -0.75 -16.84 -1.10
N ILE A 323 0.22 -17.77 -1.05
CA ILE A 323 0.26 -18.92 -1.96
C ILE A 323 -0.98 -19.80 -1.81
N ARG A 324 -1.44 -20.02 -0.57
CA ARG A 324 -2.72 -20.73 -0.30
C ARG A 324 -3.90 -19.99 -0.92
N TRP A 325 -3.94 -18.66 -0.78
CA TRP A 325 -4.94 -17.81 -1.41
C TRP A 325 -4.92 -17.93 -2.93
N CYS A 326 -3.75 -17.86 -3.58
CA CYS A 326 -3.60 -18.04 -5.02
C CYS A 326 -4.11 -19.40 -5.51
N LYS A 327 -3.87 -20.48 -4.76
CA LYS A 327 -4.44 -21.80 -5.08
C LYS A 327 -5.97 -21.77 -5.03
N HIS A 328 -6.56 -21.05 -4.08
CA HIS A 328 -8.02 -20.94 -3.94
C HIS A 328 -8.66 -20.11 -5.07
N THR A 329 -7.97 -19.07 -5.54
CA THR A 329 -8.49 -18.11 -6.53
C THR A 329 -8.12 -18.41 -7.98
N GLN A 330 -7.34 -19.45 -8.24
CA GLN A 330 -6.95 -19.85 -9.60
C GLN A 330 -8.18 -20.23 -10.43
N LEU A 331 -8.29 -19.65 -11.62
CA LEU A 331 -9.36 -19.90 -12.57
C LEU A 331 -9.21 -21.29 -13.21
N LYS A 332 -10.31 -21.79 -13.81
CA LYS A 332 -10.35 -23.13 -14.41
C LYS A 332 -9.34 -23.34 -15.54
N ASP A 333 -8.98 -22.27 -16.25
CA ASP A 333 -8.01 -22.30 -17.35
C ASP A 333 -6.55 -22.23 -16.88
N GLY A 334 -6.31 -22.07 -15.57
CA GLY A 334 -5.00 -21.97 -14.93
C GLY A 334 -4.53 -20.54 -14.66
N SER A 335 -5.25 -19.52 -15.12
CA SER A 335 -4.90 -18.10 -14.92
C SER A 335 -5.40 -17.55 -13.57
N TRP A 336 -5.03 -16.30 -13.29
CA TRP A 336 -5.67 -15.47 -12.26
C TRP A 336 -6.36 -14.28 -12.94
N PHE A 337 -7.50 -13.89 -12.36
CA PHE A 337 -8.26 -12.72 -12.77
C PHE A 337 -7.49 -11.43 -12.46
N GLN A 338 -7.88 -10.32 -13.08
CA GLN A 338 -7.19 -9.04 -12.91
C GLN A 338 -7.10 -8.60 -11.45
N ARG A 339 -8.22 -8.65 -10.72
CA ARG A 339 -8.27 -8.16 -9.33
C ARG A 339 -9.44 -8.75 -8.55
N TYR A 340 -9.24 -8.82 -7.23
CA TYR A 340 -10.12 -9.53 -6.32
C TYR A 340 -10.43 -8.68 -5.09
N TRP A 341 -11.58 -8.93 -4.48
CA TRP A 341 -11.75 -8.67 -3.05
C TRP A 341 -10.80 -9.59 -2.27
N LEU A 342 -10.44 -9.21 -1.04
CA LEU A 342 -9.46 -9.95 -0.24
C LEU A 342 -9.92 -11.39 0.05
N ASN A 343 -11.23 -11.63 0.12
CA ASN A 343 -11.80 -12.98 0.27
C ASN A 343 -11.63 -13.89 -0.97
N GLY A 344 -11.10 -13.37 -2.08
CA GLY A 344 -10.88 -14.12 -3.31
C GLY A 344 -12.05 -14.10 -4.30
N SER A 345 -13.15 -13.41 -3.99
CA SER A 345 -14.20 -13.14 -4.97
C SER A 345 -13.76 -12.08 -5.98
N LEU A 346 -14.28 -12.18 -7.21
CA LEU A 346 -13.90 -11.26 -8.29
C LEU A 346 -14.37 -9.83 -7.96
N ALA A 347 -13.48 -8.87 -8.11
CA ALA A 347 -13.79 -7.44 -7.99
C ALA A 347 -14.21 -6.84 -9.36
N PRO A 348 -14.88 -5.67 -9.39
CA PRO A 348 -15.15 -4.95 -10.64
C PRO A 348 -13.88 -4.77 -11.45
N SER A 349 -13.86 -5.03 -12.77
CA SER A 349 -12.60 -5.22 -13.51
C SER A 349 -12.78 -5.01 -15.02
N TRP A 350 -11.69 -4.70 -15.72
CA TRP A 350 -11.59 -4.68 -17.18
C TRP A 350 -11.13 -6.03 -17.79
N GLY A 351 -10.73 -7.01 -16.97
CA GLY A 351 -10.19 -8.31 -17.36
C GLY A 351 -11.22 -9.41 -17.64
N ASN A 352 -12.47 -9.06 -17.97
CA ASN A 352 -13.57 -10.03 -18.15
C ASN A 352 -13.48 -10.87 -19.43
N LEU A 353 -12.61 -10.52 -20.37
CA LEU A 353 -12.51 -11.18 -21.68
C LEU A 353 -11.07 -11.64 -21.93
N ASP A 354 -10.89 -12.72 -22.68
CA ASP A 354 -9.57 -13.35 -22.92
C ASP A 354 -8.51 -12.37 -23.43
N TYR A 355 -8.90 -11.39 -24.24
CA TYR A 355 -8.01 -10.35 -24.80
C TYR A 355 -7.70 -9.22 -23.81
N SER A 356 -8.53 -9.01 -22.80
CA SER A 356 -8.35 -7.94 -21.80
C SER A 356 -7.68 -8.43 -20.51
N THR A 357 -7.36 -9.73 -20.43
CA THR A 357 -6.56 -10.32 -19.34
C THR A 357 -5.18 -9.69 -19.24
N GLN A 358 -4.58 -9.75 -18.05
CA GLN A 358 -3.19 -9.36 -17.78
C GLN A 358 -2.36 -10.62 -17.53
N ILE A 359 -1.63 -11.07 -18.56
CA ILE A 359 -0.89 -12.34 -18.50
C ILE A 359 0.29 -12.26 -17.52
N ASP A 360 0.84 -11.07 -17.27
CA ASP A 360 1.92 -10.83 -16.31
C ASP A 360 1.52 -11.15 -14.87
N GLU A 361 0.24 -11.06 -14.51
CA GLU A 361 -0.26 -11.42 -13.17
C GLU A 361 -0.17 -12.93 -12.92
N THR A 362 -0.56 -13.71 -13.93
CA THR A 362 -0.41 -15.17 -13.89
C THR A 362 1.07 -15.54 -13.88
N ALA A 363 1.88 -14.87 -14.71
CA ALA A 363 3.30 -15.16 -14.80
C ALA A 363 4.06 -14.82 -13.51
N SER A 364 3.83 -13.65 -12.92
CA SER A 364 4.44 -13.24 -11.65
C SER A 364 4.03 -14.14 -10.49
N THR A 365 2.76 -14.57 -10.45
CA THR A 365 2.26 -15.54 -9.46
C THR A 365 2.99 -16.87 -9.55
N ILE A 366 3.10 -17.45 -10.76
CA ILE A 366 3.80 -18.72 -10.98
C ILE A 366 5.30 -18.59 -10.71
N TYR A 367 5.92 -17.49 -11.12
CA TYR A 367 7.32 -17.19 -10.80
C TYR A 367 7.56 -17.21 -9.28
N MET A 368 6.72 -16.51 -8.51
CA MET A 368 6.81 -16.49 -7.05
C MET A 368 6.59 -17.87 -6.44
N MET A 369 5.55 -18.60 -6.84
CA MET A 369 5.25 -19.94 -6.32
C MET A 369 6.39 -20.93 -6.58
N ALA A 370 6.99 -20.85 -7.77
CA ALA A 370 8.09 -21.73 -8.16
C ALA A 370 9.40 -21.38 -7.43
N LYS A 371 9.69 -20.08 -7.28
CA LYS A 371 10.85 -19.59 -6.55
C LYS A 371 10.77 -19.91 -5.05
N TYR A 372 9.59 -19.77 -4.44
CA TYR A 372 9.36 -20.15 -3.06
C TYR A 372 9.57 -21.66 -2.86
N GLY A 373 8.98 -22.51 -3.72
CA GLY A 373 9.18 -23.96 -3.65
C GLY A 373 10.65 -24.38 -3.74
N GLN A 374 11.45 -23.70 -4.57
CA GLN A 374 12.90 -23.94 -4.65
C GLN A 374 13.67 -23.50 -3.39
N SER A 375 13.16 -22.50 -2.66
CA SER A 375 13.79 -22.02 -1.43
C SER A 375 13.61 -22.94 -0.23
N LEU A 376 12.65 -23.87 -0.31
CA LEU A 376 12.36 -24.85 0.74
C LEU A 376 13.44 -25.94 0.80
N LEU A 377 13.60 -26.52 2.00
CA LEU A 377 14.39 -27.75 2.19
C LEU A 377 13.75 -28.92 1.44
N GLU A 378 14.51 -29.98 1.18
CA GLU A 378 14.07 -31.07 0.31
C GLU A 378 12.74 -31.71 0.74
N ASP A 379 12.61 -32.07 2.02
CA ASP A 379 11.38 -32.68 2.56
C ASP A 379 10.17 -31.72 2.52
N GLU A 380 10.39 -30.44 2.85
CA GLU A 380 9.35 -29.40 2.78
C GLU A 380 8.94 -29.12 1.34
N ARG A 381 9.89 -29.13 0.42
CA ARG A 381 9.66 -28.96 -1.02
C ARG A 381 8.82 -30.10 -1.58
N GLN A 382 9.06 -31.33 -1.15
CA GLN A 382 8.23 -32.48 -1.53
C GLN A 382 6.77 -32.24 -1.13
N GLN A 383 6.52 -31.93 0.14
CA GLN A 383 5.17 -31.68 0.65
C GLN A 383 4.50 -30.49 -0.04
N TYR A 384 5.28 -29.42 -0.27
CA TYR A 384 4.81 -28.25 -1.01
C TYR A 384 4.36 -28.63 -2.42
N LEU A 385 5.12 -29.47 -3.12
CA LEU A 385 4.79 -29.88 -4.49
C LEU A 385 3.66 -30.89 -4.55
N ASP A 386 3.56 -31.81 -3.60
CA ASP A 386 2.41 -32.71 -3.50
C ASP A 386 1.11 -31.91 -3.38
N TYR A 387 1.15 -30.76 -2.69
CA TYR A 387 -0.01 -29.91 -2.52
C TYR A 387 -0.22 -28.86 -3.65
N TYR A 388 0.84 -28.25 -4.18
CA TYR A 388 0.74 -27.10 -5.10
C TYR A 388 1.12 -27.40 -6.56
N TRP A 389 1.67 -28.57 -6.88
CA TRP A 389 2.14 -28.88 -8.23
C TRP A 389 1.05 -28.69 -9.28
N GLN A 390 -0.17 -29.17 -9.03
CA GLN A 390 -1.27 -29.02 -10.00
C GLN A 390 -1.60 -27.54 -10.29
N THR A 391 -1.55 -26.68 -9.28
CA THR A 391 -1.76 -25.23 -9.43
C THR A 391 -0.63 -24.61 -10.28
N ILE A 392 0.61 -24.99 -10.00
CA ILE A 392 1.81 -24.52 -10.73
C ILE A 392 1.79 -25.00 -12.19
N ASP A 393 1.50 -26.27 -12.42
CA ASP A 393 1.44 -26.90 -13.74
C ASP A 393 0.35 -26.26 -14.59
N ARG A 394 -0.86 -26.08 -14.06
CA ARG A 394 -1.97 -25.43 -14.77
C ARG A 394 -1.65 -24.01 -15.20
N GLY A 395 -1.11 -23.19 -14.30
CA GLY A 395 -0.70 -21.83 -14.65
C GLY A 395 0.43 -21.83 -15.67
N SER A 396 1.40 -22.74 -15.56
CA SER A 396 2.47 -22.89 -16.54
C SER A 396 1.92 -23.29 -17.92
N LYS A 397 0.96 -24.22 -17.99
CA LYS A 397 0.30 -24.62 -19.23
C LYS A 397 -0.54 -23.49 -19.83
N TYR A 398 -1.19 -22.66 -19.01
CA TYR A 398 -1.83 -21.44 -19.48
C TYR A 398 -0.80 -20.51 -20.16
N LEU A 399 0.33 -20.22 -19.52
CA LEU A 399 1.37 -19.37 -20.10
C LEU A 399 1.95 -19.94 -21.40
N MET A 400 2.13 -21.26 -21.48
CA MET A 400 2.53 -21.93 -22.72
C MET A 400 1.47 -21.82 -23.81
N LYS A 401 0.17 -21.96 -23.47
CA LYS A 401 -0.93 -21.79 -24.43
C LYS A 401 -0.93 -20.37 -25.01
N ARG A 402 -0.60 -19.37 -24.19
CA ARG A 402 -0.53 -17.96 -24.58
C ARG A 402 0.76 -17.56 -25.29
N THR A 403 1.71 -18.46 -25.55
CA THR A 403 3.03 -18.14 -26.16
C THR A 403 3.38 -19.03 -27.35
N ARG A 404 2.38 -19.41 -28.15
CA ARG A 404 2.53 -20.42 -29.22
C ARG A 404 3.56 -20.05 -30.28
N GLU A 405 3.73 -18.75 -30.56
CA GLU A 405 4.66 -18.22 -31.56
C GLU A 405 5.99 -17.71 -30.95
N GLY A 406 6.18 -17.98 -29.65
CA GLY A 406 7.34 -17.55 -28.86
C GLY A 406 7.22 -16.16 -28.23
N LEU A 407 6.39 -15.27 -28.78
CA LEU A 407 5.86 -14.11 -28.04
C LEU A 407 4.48 -14.46 -27.46
N HIS A 408 4.06 -13.73 -26.43
CA HIS A 408 2.74 -13.94 -25.87
C HIS A 408 1.64 -13.31 -26.73
N ASP A 409 0.45 -13.90 -26.71
CA ASP A 409 -0.75 -13.35 -27.35
C ASP A 409 -1.03 -11.93 -26.82
N PRO A 410 -1.65 -11.06 -27.63
CA PRO A 410 -2.07 -9.74 -27.17
C PRO A 410 -2.90 -9.80 -25.88
N CYS A 411 -2.55 -8.93 -24.94
CA CYS A 411 -3.19 -8.80 -23.63
C CYS A 411 -3.21 -7.32 -23.21
N THR A 412 -3.76 -7.00 -22.04
CA THR A 412 -3.62 -5.67 -21.44
C THR A 412 -2.24 -5.56 -20.78
N ASP A 413 -1.57 -4.40 -20.86
CA ASP A 413 -0.29 -4.19 -20.17
C ASP A 413 -0.43 -4.02 -18.65
N LEU A 414 0.69 -4.08 -17.94
CA LEU A 414 0.75 -3.86 -16.49
C LEU A 414 0.22 -2.49 -16.03
N TRP A 415 0.19 -1.51 -16.95
CA TRP A 415 -0.30 -0.16 -16.70
C TRP A 415 -1.79 0.00 -17.01
N GLU A 416 -2.47 -1.08 -17.43
CA GLU A 416 -3.90 -1.09 -17.76
C GLU A 416 -4.27 -0.06 -18.84
N THR A 417 -3.32 0.24 -19.75
CA THR A 417 -3.44 1.33 -20.72
C THR A 417 -3.44 0.84 -22.16
N TYR A 418 -2.58 -0.12 -22.51
CA TYR A 418 -2.39 -0.57 -23.89
C TYR A 418 -2.76 -2.04 -24.06
N HIS A 419 -3.14 -2.39 -25.29
CA HIS A 419 -3.38 -3.77 -25.70
C HIS A 419 -2.32 -4.22 -26.73
N GLY A 420 -1.66 -5.34 -26.48
CA GLY A 420 -0.57 -5.84 -27.34
C GLY A 420 0.29 -6.92 -26.68
N SER A 421 1.46 -7.17 -27.27
CA SER A 421 2.46 -8.10 -26.74
C SER A 421 3.64 -7.32 -26.15
N PHE A 422 3.90 -7.43 -24.85
CA PHE A 422 4.77 -6.55 -24.09
C PHE A 422 6.09 -7.21 -23.67
N THR A 423 7.16 -6.41 -23.64
CA THR A 423 8.48 -6.85 -23.17
C THR A 423 8.43 -7.28 -21.70
N TYR A 424 7.76 -6.50 -20.82
CA TYR A 424 7.62 -6.83 -19.40
C TYR A 424 6.93 -8.17 -19.17
N THR A 425 5.78 -8.38 -19.82
CA THR A 425 5.00 -9.61 -19.72
C THR A 425 5.78 -10.80 -20.27
N SER A 426 6.51 -10.64 -21.37
CA SER A 426 7.41 -11.69 -21.88
C SER A 426 8.50 -12.08 -20.87
N ALA A 427 9.11 -11.09 -20.19
CA ALA A 427 10.10 -11.35 -19.15
C ALA A 427 9.50 -12.09 -17.94
N ALA A 428 8.28 -11.72 -17.52
CA ALA A 428 7.57 -12.42 -16.45
C ALA A 428 7.30 -13.89 -16.82
N ILE A 429 6.83 -14.16 -18.04
CA ILE A 429 6.55 -15.53 -18.52
C ILE A 429 7.84 -16.36 -18.60
N TYR A 430 8.91 -15.77 -19.13
CA TYR A 430 10.23 -16.41 -19.12
C TYR A 430 10.63 -16.86 -17.71
N ALA A 431 10.52 -15.96 -16.73
CA ALA A 431 10.91 -16.25 -15.36
C ALA A 431 10.05 -17.34 -14.73
N ALA A 432 8.73 -17.26 -14.93
CA ALA A 432 7.79 -18.27 -14.47
C ALA A 432 8.19 -19.67 -14.96
N LEU A 433 8.32 -19.84 -16.28
CA LEU A 433 8.63 -21.15 -16.87
C LEU A 433 10.05 -21.62 -16.54
N SER A 434 11.01 -20.70 -16.45
CA SER A 434 12.39 -21.01 -16.06
C SER A 434 12.48 -21.53 -14.62
N GLU A 435 11.82 -20.87 -13.67
CA GLU A 435 11.80 -21.30 -12.27
C GLU A 435 10.98 -22.59 -12.09
N VAL A 436 9.86 -22.76 -12.81
CA VAL A 436 9.10 -24.02 -12.78
C VAL A 436 9.93 -25.17 -13.35
N ALA A 437 10.71 -24.96 -14.42
CA ALA A 437 11.59 -25.99 -14.95
C ALA A 437 12.64 -26.45 -13.91
N LYS A 438 13.25 -25.52 -13.17
CA LYS A 438 14.18 -25.84 -12.08
C LYS A 438 13.49 -26.63 -10.97
N LEU A 439 12.31 -26.18 -10.55
CA LEU A 439 11.52 -26.85 -9.51
C LEU A 439 11.08 -28.27 -9.94
N ALA A 440 10.71 -28.46 -11.21
CA ALA A 440 10.31 -29.76 -11.76
C ALA A 440 11.47 -30.77 -11.80
N ARG A 441 12.70 -30.34 -12.11
CA ARG A 441 13.89 -31.22 -12.10
C ARG A 441 14.20 -31.77 -10.72
N ALA A 442 13.98 -30.98 -9.67
CA ALA A 442 14.19 -31.40 -8.29
C ALA A 442 13.25 -32.55 -7.86
N GLN A 443 12.25 -32.92 -8.67
CA GLN A 443 11.19 -33.86 -8.31
C GLN A 443 10.98 -34.99 -9.32
N SER A 444 12.01 -35.32 -10.09
CA SER A 444 11.96 -36.37 -11.13
C SER A 444 10.85 -36.16 -12.18
N LYS A 445 10.32 -34.94 -12.33
CA LYS A 445 9.33 -34.57 -13.37
C LYS A 445 10.04 -34.11 -14.65
N SER A 446 10.96 -34.95 -15.14
CA SER A 446 11.94 -34.59 -16.16
C SER A 446 11.32 -34.15 -17.49
N ALA A 447 10.21 -34.76 -17.91
CA ALA A 447 9.53 -34.37 -19.15
C ALA A 447 8.99 -32.92 -19.09
N CYS A 448 8.27 -32.57 -18.02
CA CYS A 448 7.76 -31.21 -17.79
C CYS A 448 8.92 -30.21 -17.71
N ALA A 449 10.00 -30.56 -17.00
CA ALA A 449 11.17 -29.68 -16.86
C ALA A 449 11.78 -29.31 -18.22
N ILE A 450 11.96 -30.29 -19.11
CA ILE A 450 12.50 -30.07 -20.46
C ILE A 450 11.56 -29.18 -21.28
N GLU A 451 10.26 -29.44 -21.23
CA GLU A 451 9.24 -28.69 -21.97
C GLU A 451 9.20 -27.21 -21.54
N TYR A 452 9.16 -26.94 -20.24
CA TYR A 452 9.13 -25.57 -19.70
C TYR A 452 10.43 -24.83 -19.96
N GLU A 453 11.58 -25.48 -19.81
CA GLU A 453 12.88 -24.87 -20.11
C GLU A 453 12.98 -24.50 -21.60
N ALA A 454 12.60 -25.42 -22.49
CA ALA A 454 12.63 -25.18 -23.93
C ALA A 454 11.75 -23.99 -24.30
N ARG A 455 10.54 -23.91 -23.72
CA ARG A 455 9.65 -22.77 -23.94
C ARG A 455 10.23 -21.46 -23.40
N ALA A 456 10.77 -21.45 -22.18
CA ALA A 456 11.40 -20.27 -21.60
C ALA A 456 12.55 -19.75 -22.49
N LYS A 457 13.48 -20.63 -22.89
CA LYS A 457 14.59 -20.27 -23.79
C LYS A 457 14.10 -19.67 -25.11
N TRP A 458 13.05 -20.26 -25.70
CA TRP A 458 12.48 -19.77 -26.95
C TRP A 458 11.86 -18.37 -26.80
N ILE A 459 11.11 -18.14 -25.72
CA ILE A 459 10.54 -16.82 -25.40
C ILE A 459 11.65 -15.78 -25.26
N LYS A 460 12.68 -16.05 -24.45
CA LYS A 460 13.83 -15.14 -24.28
C LYS A 460 14.47 -14.78 -25.62
N GLN A 461 14.78 -15.78 -26.45
CA GLN A 461 15.39 -15.57 -27.76
C GLN A 461 14.51 -14.72 -28.68
N LYS A 462 13.20 -14.99 -28.72
CA LYS A 462 12.23 -14.24 -29.52
C LYS A 462 12.06 -12.80 -29.04
N THR A 463 11.92 -12.59 -27.73
CA THR A 463 11.83 -11.27 -27.11
C THR A 463 13.07 -10.43 -27.42
N ILE A 464 14.28 -10.96 -27.21
CA ILE A 464 15.52 -10.23 -27.54
C ILE A 464 15.59 -9.94 -29.04
N LYS A 465 15.34 -10.92 -29.90
CA LYS A 465 15.42 -10.74 -31.36
C LYS A 465 14.45 -9.68 -31.89
N MET A 466 13.23 -9.64 -31.35
CA MET A 466 12.16 -8.80 -31.91
C MET A 466 12.03 -7.43 -31.25
N LEU A 467 12.42 -7.31 -29.98
CA LEU A 467 12.13 -6.12 -29.17
C LEU A 467 13.39 -5.39 -28.68
N TRP A 468 14.59 -5.97 -28.74
CA TRP A 468 15.82 -5.21 -28.52
C TRP A 468 16.08 -4.29 -29.71
N MET A 469 16.25 -3.00 -29.44
CA MET A 469 16.43 -1.96 -30.46
C MET A 469 17.85 -1.36 -30.32
N PRO A 470 18.85 -1.82 -31.10
CA PRO A 470 20.23 -1.34 -31.02
C PRO A 470 20.36 0.17 -31.18
N GLU A 471 19.53 0.79 -32.02
CA GLU A 471 19.55 2.22 -32.32
C GLU A 471 19.16 3.08 -31.11
N THR A 472 18.35 2.52 -30.22
CA THR A 472 17.90 3.19 -28.98
C THR A 472 18.58 2.65 -27.73
N GLU A 473 19.43 1.64 -27.87
CA GLU A 473 20.12 0.95 -26.77
C GLU A 473 19.14 0.50 -25.65
N CYS A 474 17.95 0.03 -26.04
CA CYS A 474 16.89 -0.35 -25.12
C CYS A 474 15.89 -1.33 -25.77
N PHE A 475 15.03 -1.94 -24.96
CA PHE A 475 13.89 -2.67 -25.49
C PHE A 475 12.75 -1.71 -25.87
N ALA A 476 12.07 -2.01 -26.97
CA ALA A 476 10.75 -1.47 -27.26
C ALA A 476 9.75 -1.91 -26.18
N LYS A 477 8.74 -1.07 -25.91
CA LYS A 477 7.67 -1.39 -24.95
C LYS A 477 6.89 -2.63 -25.36
N ALA A 478 6.50 -2.71 -26.63
CA ALA A 478 5.55 -3.71 -27.11
C ALA A 478 5.60 -3.95 -28.62
N ILE A 479 4.86 -4.95 -29.06
CA ILE A 479 4.27 -5.04 -30.40
C ILE A 479 2.77 -4.77 -30.27
N ILE A 480 2.26 -3.79 -31.01
CA ILE A 480 0.86 -3.39 -31.04
C ILE A 480 0.39 -3.43 -32.49
N ASN A 481 -0.74 -4.09 -32.78
CA ASN A 481 -1.25 -4.28 -34.13
C ASN A 481 -0.20 -4.84 -35.12
N ASN A 482 0.60 -5.80 -34.66
CA ASN A 482 1.72 -6.41 -35.39
C ASN A 482 2.88 -5.46 -35.76
N GLU A 483 2.91 -4.25 -35.22
CA GLU A 483 4.00 -3.29 -35.41
C GLU A 483 4.79 -3.12 -34.10
N ILE A 484 6.11 -2.95 -34.22
CA ILE A 484 6.95 -2.63 -33.06
C ILE A 484 6.55 -1.25 -32.55
N TYR A 485 6.32 -1.14 -31.24
CA TYR A 485 6.04 0.10 -30.54
C TYR A 485 7.29 0.53 -29.74
N PRO A 486 8.19 1.35 -30.32
CA PRO A 486 9.55 1.58 -29.82
C PRO A 486 9.62 2.61 -28.68
N VAL A 487 8.50 2.89 -28.00
CA VAL A 487 8.46 3.80 -26.86
C VAL A 487 9.29 3.23 -25.73
N ILE A 488 10.11 4.07 -25.09
CA ILE A 488 10.87 3.68 -23.90
C ILE A 488 9.93 3.62 -22.70
N ASP A 489 9.91 2.48 -22.03
CA ASP A 489 9.07 2.20 -20.86
C ASP A 489 9.94 1.63 -19.73
N ALA A 490 9.82 2.18 -18.52
CA ALA A 490 10.58 1.75 -17.36
C ALA A 490 10.32 0.28 -16.99
N SER A 491 9.17 -0.28 -17.35
CA SER A 491 8.84 -1.68 -17.14
C SER A 491 9.80 -2.63 -17.87
N VAL A 492 10.53 -2.21 -18.90
CA VAL A 492 11.51 -3.10 -19.55
C VAL A 492 12.70 -3.44 -18.63
N ILE A 493 12.88 -2.71 -17.50
CA ILE A 493 13.75 -3.15 -16.38
C ILE A 493 13.37 -4.56 -15.91
N GLY A 494 12.10 -4.95 -16.05
CA GLY A 494 11.57 -6.30 -15.85
C GLY A 494 12.43 -7.39 -16.49
N THR A 495 13.02 -7.13 -17.67
CA THR A 495 13.93 -8.07 -18.34
C THR A 495 15.14 -8.45 -17.48
N PHE A 496 15.55 -7.60 -16.55
CA PHE A 496 16.63 -7.84 -15.61
C PHE A 496 16.13 -8.13 -14.20
N MET A 497 15.26 -7.27 -13.66
CA MET A 497 14.75 -7.31 -12.29
C MET A 497 13.22 -7.16 -12.30
N PRO A 498 12.45 -8.04 -11.62
CA PRO A 498 12.88 -9.18 -10.80
C PRO A 498 13.08 -10.49 -11.61
N PHE A 499 12.87 -10.48 -12.92
CA PHE A 499 12.64 -11.70 -13.71
C PHE A 499 13.90 -12.39 -14.28
N ASN A 500 15.08 -11.76 -14.21
CA ASN A 500 16.35 -12.41 -14.63
C ASN A 500 16.33 -12.97 -16.06
N MET A 501 15.59 -12.36 -16.98
CA MET A 501 15.61 -12.76 -18.40
C MET A 501 16.99 -12.49 -18.99
N LEU A 502 17.57 -11.33 -18.70
CA LEU A 502 18.97 -11.01 -18.96
C LEU A 502 19.84 -11.42 -17.78
N ASP A 503 20.95 -12.09 -18.10
CA ASP A 503 21.96 -12.57 -17.17
C ASP A 503 23.15 -11.62 -17.16
N ILE A 504 23.34 -10.95 -16.02
CA ILE A 504 24.46 -10.03 -15.77
C ILE A 504 25.85 -10.70 -15.89
N THR A 505 25.93 -12.02 -15.74
CA THR A 505 27.19 -12.74 -15.87
C THR A 505 27.60 -12.95 -17.34
N ASN A 506 26.64 -12.95 -18.27
CA ASN A 506 26.89 -12.96 -19.70
C ASN A 506 27.33 -11.57 -20.17
N ASN A 507 28.41 -11.48 -20.96
CA ASN A 507 28.97 -10.20 -21.39
C ASN A 507 28.02 -9.37 -22.27
N ASP A 508 27.42 -10.00 -23.28
CA ASP A 508 26.51 -9.34 -24.24
C ASP A 508 25.21 -8.91 -23.55
N GLU A 509 24.65 -9.76 -22.69
CA GLU A 509 23.43 -9.42 -21.95
C GLU A 509 23.69 -8.35 -20.88
N ARG A 510 24.86 -8.37 -20.22
CA ARG A 510 25.27 -7.32 -19.28
C ARG A 510 25.39 -5.95 -19.96
N GLU A 511 25.93 -5.90 -21.16
CA GLU A 511 26.00 -4.66 -21.95
C GLU A 511 24.60 -4.11 -22.23
N LYS A 512 23.68 -4.98 -22.68
CA LYS A 512 22.26 -4.61 -22.89
C LYS A 512 21.60 -4.10 -21.61
N ILE A 513 21.86 -4.72 -20.46
CA ILE A 513 21.35 -4.24 -19.16
C ILE A 513 21.84 -2.83 -18.87
N ILE A 514 23.15 -2.57 -19.00
CA ILE A 514 23.73 -1.26 -18.71
C ILE A 514 23.18 -0.19 -19.67
N GLN A 515 23.14 -0.50 -20.97
CA GLN A 515 22.56 0.35 -22.01
C GLN A 515 21.11 0.72 -21.70
N MET A 516 20.27 -0.29 -21.44
CA MET A 516 18.86 -0.11 -21.09
C MET A 516 18.68 0.79 -19.86
N LEU A 517 19.41 0.54 -18.78
CA LEU A 517 19.30 1.35 -17.55
C LEU A 517 19.73 2.81 -17.78
N ASN A 518 20.80 3.02 -18.56
CA ASN A 518 21.26 4.37 -18.92
C ASN A 518 20.24 5.10 -19.80
N THR A 519 19.64 4.41 -20.78
CA THR A 519 18.61 4.97 -21.66
C THR A 519 17.36 5.35 -20.88
N ILE A 520 16.92 4.49 -19.95
CA ILE A 520 15.77 4.77 -19.08
C ILE A 520 16.06 5.97 -18.18
N GLU A 521 17.21 5.99 -17.49
CA GLU A 521 17.64 7.14 -16.68
C GLU A 521 17.70 8.42 -17.53
N LYS A 522 18.21 8.36 -18.75
CA LYS A 522 18.34 9.54 -19.61
C LYS A 522 16.99 10.07 -20.10
N ARG A 523 16.10 9.18 -20.57
CA ARG A 523 14.87 9.57 -21.31
C ARG A 523 13.65 9.71 -20.41
N LEU A 524 13.58 8.96 -19.31
CA LEU A 524 12.41 8.97 -18.41
C LEU A 524 12.62 9.79 -17.14
N ASN A 525 13.82 10.32 -16.90
CA ASN A 525 14.08 11.15 -15.74
C ASN A 525 13.32 12.49 -15.77
N CYS A 526 12.75 12.84 -14.62
CA CYS A 526 12.12 14.09 -14.31
C CYS A 526 12.88 14.74 -13.15
N MET A 527 13.38 15.95 -13.37
CA MET A 527 14.00 16.76 -12.33
C MET A 527 12.92 17.53 -11.57
N VAL A 528 12.78 17.27 -10.27
CA VAL A 528 11.84 17.98 -9.39
C VAL A 528 12.60 18.47 -8.16
N ASN A 529 12.65 19.79 -7.93
CA ASN A 529 13.39 20.41 -6.83
C ASN A 529 14.84 19.90 -6.67
N GLY A 530 15.56 19.75 -7.79
CA GLY A 530 16.95 19.27 -7.81
C GLY A 530 17.13 17.76 -7.61
N LYS A 531 16.05 16.98 -7.51
CA LYS A 531 16.08 15.52 -7.34
C LYS A 531 15.56 14.81 -8.59
N LYS A 532 15.90 13.52 -8.73
CA LYS A 532 15.62 12.70 -9.92
C LYS A 532 14.51 11.68 -9.65
N GLY A 533 13.47 11.67 -10.48
CA GLY A 533 12.39 10.68 -10.44
C GLY A 533 12.12 10.13 -11.85
N ILE A 534 11.63 8.90 -11.96
CA ILE A 534 11.47 8.21 -13.25
C ILE A 534 9.98 8.14 -13.63
N LYS A 535 9.64 8.45 -14.89
CA LYS A 535 8.28 8.26 -15.43
C LYS A 535 8.01 6.79 -15.77
N ARG A 536 6.74 6.42 -16.00
CA ARG A 536 6.38 5.09 -16.52
C ARG A 536 6.94 4.85 -17.91
N TYR A 537 6.62 5.72 -18.85
CA TYR A 537 7.07 5.65 -20.23
C TYR A 537 7.06 7.03 -20.89
N GLU A 538 7.63 7.14 -22.08
CA GLU A 538 7.65 8.40 -22.82
C GLU A 538 6.25 8.86 -23.18
N ASN A 539 6.01 10.15 -23.07
CA ASN A 539 4.70 10.76 -23.35
C ASN A 539 3.56 10.24 -22.47
N ASP A 540 3.86 9.65 -21.30
CA ASP A 540 2.84 9.34 -20.30
C ASP A 540 2.08 10.61 -19.89
N LYS A 541 0.75 10.54 -19.96
CA LYS A 541 -0.17 11.64 -19.63
C LYS A 541 -0.98 11.37 -18.37
N TYR A 542 -0.90 10.16 -17.79
CA TYR A 542 -1.70 9.84 -16.61
C TYR A 542 -1.32 10.77 -15.45
N ARG A 543 -2.33 11.43 -14.88
CA ARG A 543 -2.18 12.49 -13.86
C ARG A 543 -1.15 13.55 -14.24
N GLY A 544 -1.07 13.88 -15.53
CA GLY A 544 -0.17 14.91 -16.05
C GLY A 544 1.26 14.43 -16.30
N GLY A 545 1.55 13.12 -16.28
CA GLY A 545 2.87 12.58 -16.58
C GLY A 545 3.89 12.82 -15.46
N ASN A 546 3.43 12.68 -14.22
CA ASN A 546 4.28 12.72 -13.03
C ASN A 546 5.32 11.58 -13.05
N PRO A 547 6.50 11.77 -12.44
CA PRO A 547 7.35 10.64 -12.07
C PRO A 547 6.66 9.76 -11.02
N TRP A 548 6.99 8.47 -11.05
CA TRP A 548 6.42 7.44 -10.17
C TRP A 548 7.45 6.98 -9.15
N THR A 549 6.99 6.75 -7.92
CA THR A 549 7.80 6.14 -6.86
C THR A 549 8.21 4.72 -7.25
N VAL A 550 7.28 3.94 -7.82
CA VAL A 550 7.48 2.55 -8.26
C VAL A 550 8.63 2.44 -9.26
N THR A 551 8.60 3.19 -10.35
CA THR A 551 9.61 3.11 -11.42
C THR A 551 10.96 3.68 -10.98
N THR A 552 10.94 4.69 -10.10
CA THR A 552 12.14 5.21 -9.44
C THR A 552 12.80 4.12 -8.59
N LEU A 553 12.00 3.35 -7.85
CA LEU A 553 12.48 2.22 -7.05
C LEU A 553 12.90 1.01 -7.88
N TRP A 554 12.29 0.76 -9.04
CA TRP A 554 12.79 -0.25 -9.99
C TRP A 554 14.20 0.09 -10.48
N LEU A 555 14.43 1.36 -10.87
CA LEU A 555 15.76 1.82 -11.27
C LEU A 555 16.76 1.66 -10.13
N ILE A 556 16.42 2.09 -8.91
CA ILE A 556 17.27 1.92 -7.71
C ILE A 556 17.61 0.44 -7.52
N ASN A 557 16.62 -0.45 -7.48
CA ASN A 557 16.84 -1.88 -7.24
C ASN A 557 17.73 -2.52 -8.32
N ALA A 558 17.55 -2.15 -9.58
CA ALA A 558 18.40 -2.59 -10.68
C ALA A 558 19.85 -2.08 -10.54
N GLN A 559 20.03 -0.79 -10.25
CA GLN A 559 21.35 -0.18 -10.04
C GLN A 559 22.07 -0.77 -8.82
N LEU A 560 21.36 -1.05 -7.73
CA LEU A 560 21.93 -1.72 -6.55
C LEU A 560 22.41 -3.15 -6.89
N ARG A 561 21.70 -3.87 -7.75
CA ARG A 561 22.14 -5.19 -8.20
C ARG A 561 23.38 -5.13 -9.10
N ILE A 562 23.46 -4.12 -9.97
CA ILE A 562 24.67 -3.86 -10.76
C ILE A 562 25.84 -3.51 -9.84
N ALA A 563 25.60 -2.69 -8.82
CA ALA A 563 26.60 -2.36 -7.81
C ALA A 563 27.07 -3.61 -7.07
N GLU A 564 26.15 -4.51 -6.66
CA GLU A 564 26.50 -5.79 -6.03
C GLU A 564 27.45 -6.63 -6.88
N TYR A 565 27.13 -6.77 -8.17
CA TYR A 565 27.95 -7.53 -9.11
C TYR A 565 29.35 -6.93 -9.28
N TYR A 566 29.45 -5.60 -9.47
CA TYR A 566 30.73 -4.95 -9.67
C TYR A 566 31.54 -4.77 -8.39
N LEU A 567 30.94 -4.62 -7.21
CA LEU A 567 31.72 -4.51 -5.96
C LEU A 567 32.64 -5.71 -5.73
N GLN A 568 32.28 -6.89 -6.24
CA GLN A 568 33.08 -8.11 -6.16
C GLN A 568 34.16 -8.23 -7.26
N LYS A 569 34.15 -7.35 -8.27
CA LYS A 569 35.01 -7.44 -9.48
C LYS A 569 35.83 -6.18 -9.73
N ASP A 570 35.18 -5.02 -9.66
CA ASP A 570 35.78 -3.68 -9.73
C ASP A 570 35.05 -2.77 -8.73
N LYS A 571 35.72 -2.53 -7.60
CA LYS A 571 35.20 -1.71 -6.51
C LYS A 571 34.81 -0.30 -6.94
N LYS A 572 35.57 0.33 -7.84
CA LYS A 572 35.32 1.71 -8.27
C LYS A 572 34.04 1.79 -9.11
N ILE A 573 33.83 0.82 -10.00
CA ILE A 573 32.59 0.72 -10.79
C ILE A 573 31.40 0.41 -9.87
N GLY A 574 31.57 -0.53 -8.94
CA GLY A 574 30.54 -0.88 -7.96
C GLY A 574 30.12 0.31 -7.09
N GLU A 575 31.07 1.06 -6.56
CA GLU A 575 30.80 2.27 -5.76
C GLU A 575 30.17 3.39 -6.58
N ARG A 576 30.51 3.52 -7.86
CA ARG A 576 29.86 4.49 -8.76
C ARG A 576 28.37 4.16 -8.92
N TRP A 577 28.02 2.92 -9.25
CA TRP A 577 26.61 2.51 -9.36
C TRP A 577 25.86 2.68 -8.04
N LEU A 578 26.48 2.31 -6.92
CA LEU A 578 25.89 2.52 -5.60
C LEU A 578 25.60 4.01 -5.34
N ASN A 579 26.57 4.90 -5.62
CA ASN A 579 26.41 6.33 -5.42
C ASN A 579 25.37 6.97 -6.37
N ASN A 580 25.21 6.44 -7.59
CA ASN A 580 24.20 6.89 -8.54
C ASN A 580 22.76 6.70 -8.02
N THR A 581 22.53 5.79 -7.07
CA THR A 581 21.19 5.58 -6.48
C THR A 581 20.76 6.68 -5.52
N ARG A 582 21.71 7.46 -4.95
CA ARG A 582 21.41 8.41 -3.86
C ARG A 582 20.39 9.49 -4.24
N PRO A 583 20.49 10.17 -5.40
CA PRO A 583 19.51 11.21 -5.78
C PRO A 583 18.08 10.67 -5.93
N TYR A 584 17.94 9.39 -6.28
CA TYR A 584 16.66 8.72 -6.41
C TYR A 584 16.07 8.32 -5.06
N PHE A 585 16.90 7.80 -4.14
CA PHE A 585 16.47 7.61 -2.75
C PHE A 585 16.02 8.92 -2.12
N ASP A 586 16.77 10.00 -2.36
CA ASP A 586 16.40 11.34 -1.91
C ASP A 586 15.07 11.79 -2.52
N MET A 587 14.82 11.55 -3.81
CA MET A 587 13.51 11.84 -4.40
C MET A 587 12.39 11.10 -3.64
N VAL A 588 12.51 9.78 -3.51
CA VAL A 588 11.48 8.94 -2.89
C VAL A 588 11.14 9.37 -1.46
N ILE A 589 12.13 9.58 -0.59
CA ILE A 589 11.88 9.92 0.82
C ILE A 589 11.49 11.38 1.06
N ASN A 590 11.68 12.27 0.09
CA ASN A 590 11.24 13.66 0.19
C ASN A 590 9.85 13.88 -0.40
N SER A 591 9.34 12.89 -1.13
CA SER A 591 8.01 12.91 -1.75
C SER A 591 7.01 12.07 -0.99
N THR A 592 7.22 11.85 0.32
CA THR A 592 6.25 11.20 1.21
C THR A 592 5.34 12.22 1.87
N THR A 593 4.26 11.75 2.50
CA THR A 593 3.56 12.58 3.50
C THR A 593 4.49 12.92 4.67
N ASN A 594 4.14 13.90 5.50
CA ASN A 594 4.91 14.22 6.72
C ASN A 594 4.92 13.04 7.72
N THR A 595 3.96 12.10 7.61
CA THR A 595 3.94 10.85 8.38
C THR A 595 4.58 9.66 7.66
N LYS A 596 5.36 9.93 6.60
CA LYS A 596 6.24 9.00 5.88
C LYS A 596 5.51 7.93 5.07
N LEU A 597 4.32 8.25 4.54
CA LEU A 597 3.63 7.38 3.58
C LEU A 597 4.18 7.58 2.17
N LEU A 598 4.53 6.48 1.50
CA LEU A 598 5.05 6.48 0.13
C LEU A 598 3.89 6.50 -0.88
N PRO A 599 3.85 7.48 -1.80
CA PRO A 599 2.80 7.59 -2.80
C PRO A 599 3.06 6.67 -4.00
N GLU A 600 2.07 6.53 -4.88
CA GLU A 600 2.30 6.04 -6.25
C GLU A 600 3.13 7.05 -7.07
N GLN A 601 2.74 8.32 -7.03
CA GLN A 601 3.30 9.37 -7.88
C GLN A 601 3.88 10.52 -7.08
N ILE A 602 4.72 11.30 -7.76
CA ILE A 602 5.35 12.50 -7.21
C ILE A 602 4.94 13.67 -8.07
N ASN A 603 4.38 14.72 -7.47
CA ASN A 603 3.97 15.90 -8.22
C ASN A 603 5.19 16.52 -8.92
N LYS A 604 5.18 16.56 -10.26
CA LYS A 604 6.34 17.03 -11.05
C LYS A 604 6.69 18.51 -10.87
N HIS A 605 5.80 19.32 -10.27
CA HIS A 605 6.01 20.75 -10.06
C HIS A 605 6.45 21.05 -8.62
N THR A 606 5.87 20.36 -7.63
CA THR A 606 6.13 20.66 -6.21
C THR A 606 7.02 19.65 -5.52
N GLY A 607 7.16 18.43 -6.06
CA GLY A 607 7.86 17.32 -5.42
C GLY A 607 7.08 16.67 -4.27
N ASN A 608 5.87 17.15 -3.97
CA ASN A 608 5.00 16.59 -2.94
C ASN A 608 4.48 15.19 -3.33
N PRO A 609 4.08 14.35 -2.36
CA PRO A 609 3.35 13.12 -2.66
C PRO A 609 2.11 13.43 -3.49
N ALA A 610 1.80 12.56 -4.45
CA ALA A 610 0.65 12.73 -5.31
C ALA A 610 -0.04 11.40 -5.59
N TRP A 611 -1.35 11.50 -5.77
CA TRP A 611 -2.22 10.39 -6.15
C TRP A 611 -2.42 9.39 -5.02
N VAL A 612 -2.31 8.09 -5.29
CA VAL A 612 -2.56 7.01 -4.33
C VAL A 612 -1.55 7.08 -3.17
N ILE A 613 -2.06 7.19 -1.94
CA ILE A 613 -1.24 7.29 -0.73
C ILE A 613 -1.89 6.46 0.39
N PRO A 614 -1.12 5.59 1.10
CA PRO A 614 0.11 4.98 0.62
C PRO A 614 -0.18 4.00 -0.52
N LEU A 615 0.83 3.68 -1.34
CA LEU A 615 0.77 2.53 -2.25
C LEU A 615 1.57 1.35 -1.66
N ALA A 616 0.94 0.17 -1.60
CA ALA A 616 1.57 -1.07 -1.12
C ALA A 616 2.80 -1.42 -1.98
N TRP A 617 2.68 -1.32 -3.30
CA TRP A 617 3.77 -1.59 -4.23
C TRP A 617 5.01 -0.70 -3.99
N SER A 618 4.80 0.62 -3.82
CA SER A 618 5.89 1.55 -3.46
C SER A 618 6.57 1.17 -2.15
N SER A 619 5.79 0.77 -1.14
CA SER A 619 6.31 0.36 0.16
C SER A 619 7.13 -0.93 0.07
N ALA A 620 6.66 -1.92 -0.68
CA ALA A 620 7.34 -3.20 -0.90
C ALA A 620 8.69 -3.02 -1.61
N LEU A 621 8.73 -2.22 -2.68
CA LEU A 621 9.96 -1.95 -3.43
C LEU A 621 10.97 -1.12 -2.61
N PHE A 622 10.49 -0.23 -1.75
CA PHE A 622 11.35 0.55 -0.85
C PHE A 622 12.02 -0.33 0.21
N ILE A 623 11.25 -1.25 0.81
CA ILE A 623 11.80 -2.27 1.73
C ILE A 623 12.90 -3.06 1.04
N GLU A 624 12.64 -3.59 -0.16
CA GLU A 624 13.65 -4.37 -0.91
C GLU A 624 14.91 -3.55 -1.19
N ALA A 625 14.75 -2.30 -1.65
CA ALA A 625 15.88 -1.42 -1.95
C ALA A 625 16.74 -1.13 -0.71
N VAL A 626 16.12 -0.87 0.44
CA VAL A 626 16.85 -0.65 1.69
C VAL A 626 17.53 -1.92 2.18
N GLN A 627 16.91 -3.10 2.04
CA GLN A 627 17.55 -4.37 2.38
C GLN A 627 18.78 -4.66 1.51
N LYS A 628 18.68 -4.44 0.19
CA LYS A 628 19.83 -4.56 -0.72
C LYS A 628 20.93 -3.58 -0.33
N LEU A 629 20.58 -2.31 -0.09
CA LEU A 629 21.54 -1.30 0.36
C LEU A 629 22.24 -1.72 1.66
N SER A 630 21.47 -2.27 2.62
CA SER A 630 22.00 -2.79 3.88
C SER A 630 23.00 -3.91 3.68
N LYS A 631 22.68 -4.88 2.82
CA LYS A 631 23.60 -5.97 2.46
C LYS A 631 24.91 -5.42 1.86
N LEU A 632 24.81 -4.44 0.96
CA LEU A 632 25.98 -3.83 0.33
C LEU A 632 26.85 -3.04 1.32
N GLN A 633 26.25 -2.37 2.30
CA GLN A 633 27.00 -1.68 3.36
C GLN A 633 27.77 -2.67 4.24
N SER A 634 27.18 -3.82 4.56
CA SER A 634 27.87 -4.89 5.28
C SER A 634 29.08 -5.42 4.50
N LEU A 635 28.96 -5.63 3.18
CA LEU A 635 30.10 -6.04 2.34
C LEU A 635 31.27 -5.03 2.40
N ARG A 636 30.99 -3.72 2.41
CA ARG A 636 32.02 -2.68 2.55
C ARG A 636 32.72 -2.72 3.92
N SER A 637 31.98 -3.04 4.98
CA SER A 637 32.52 -3.07 6.34
C SER A 637 33.45 -4.26 6.60
N VAL A 638 33.15 -5.44 6.04
CA VAL A 638 33.96 -6.67 6.20
C VAL A 638 35.33 -6.51 5.54
N GLU A 639 35.40 -5.95 4.33
CA GLU A 639 36.69 -5.69 3.64
C GLU A 639 37.62 -4.75 4.43
N THR A 640 37.04 -3.77 5.13
CA THR A 640 37.79 -2.77 5.90
C THR A 640 38.44 -3.41 7.14
N ILE A 641 37.80 -4.41 7.74
CA ILE A 641 38.32 -5.15 8.89
C ILE A 641 39.45 -6.09 8.46
N THR A 642 39.29 -6.82 7.35
CA THR A 642 40.38 -7.66 6.78
C THR A 642 41.59 -6.84 6.36
N CYS A 643 41.40 -5.63 5.80
CA CYS A 643 42.52 -4.76 5.42
C CYS A 643 43.29 -4.23 6.64
N LYS A 644 42.60 -3.88 7.74
CA LYS A 644 43.24 -3.49 9.00
C LYS A 644 43.97 -4.66 9.68
N ALA A 645 43.41 -5.87 9.65
CA ALA A 645 44.06 -7.06 10.20
C ALA A 645 45.34 -7.42 9.43
N CYS A 646 45.33 -7.33 8.09
CA CYS A 646 46.53 -7.52 7.27
C CYS A 646 47.59 -6.42 7.47
N ALA A 647 47.18 -5.18 7.77
CA ALA A 647 48.11 -4.09 8.06
C ALA A 647 48.79 -4.24 9.44
N LEU A 648 48.07 -4.78 10.44
CA LEU A 648 48.58 -5.06 11.78
C LEU A 648 49.49 -6.30 11.85
N GLN A 649 49.44 -7.20 10.85
CA GLN A 649 50.39 -8.31 10.71
C GLN A 649 51.66 -7.95 9.92
N ARG A 650 51.73 -6.73 9.37
CA ARG A 650 52.89 -6.21 8.62
C ARG A 650 53.65 -5.10 9.38
N GLN A 651 53.27 -4.84 10.62
CA GLN A 651 54.05 -4.11 11.62
C GLN A 651 54.56 -5.12 12.64
#